data_AF-A0A1W2M0A6-F1
#
_entry.id   AF-A0A1W2M0A6-F1
#
_cell.length_a   1.000
_cell.length_b   1.000
_cell.length_c   1.000
_cell.angle_alpha   90.00
_cell.angle_beta   90.00
_cell.angle_gamma   90.00
#
_symmetry.space_group_name_H-M   'P 1'
#
loop_
_entity.id
_entity.type
_entity.pdbx_description
1 polymer ?
#
loop_
_entity_poly.entity_id
_entity_poly.type
_entity_poly.pdbx_seq_one_letter_code
_entity_poly.pdbx_strand_id
1 'polypeptide(L)'
;MSPLVVHGLWSRGRGIVLWGEHGDRPATTSMRPSSAARPHPFAASVADLTALHPGKPATAVLLLPSRRGGPIASPELGIRGRPQPEPTLESWSVPALLVDPSELEDLAETVSYGTSVRHLRAVVRLAEDLVRRGRVLPTLVRNEIVARARWRPVARGGDAVAVRALIAATPPVGRAEHPGPDPVALVTDALHTLVDAAVRDRLGAAGHATESDGREGPFGSWLHALKSADDRVGQSPGRMGIVAEGIAAWDAIGDTDLTEGTVCLRLDEVPTLHGPADDPDDQTGDGTKWQLRFLLRSTADPSLLLPAEDVWSGKAGAKFTDPEGLFTAELERAAGVLPLLGPAVDAEKPGTYDLTVAEAVEFLDGGAEQLVAAGFDVQLPASWGGRRKLALKLSVRGAPVDQAAVHRLGRHQLASYRWALAVGEDALTDEELAGLAAAKSSLVRLRGRWVSVDPELLRAGLEYLRRDPDREKPPLPTPADLLALLRGGFETPLPVTEVTTDGWIDDFLAGRVQRAIEPVEPPPTFVATLRPYQSRGVAWLSFMTSIGLGACLADDMGLGKTVQLLALEAMERAQDDRQPTLLVCPMSLLGTWQRETAKFAPELRVHLHHGADRGRVPTEGADLVVTTYSTAARDADELAGVRWHRLVLDEAQAVKNQNTGPAQALRRIPAGHRVALTGTPVENRLADLWSLSDLLNPGVLGGRQEFRERFEVPIERRGDLAAATELRRLTRPFLLRRLKTDPTVLADLPEKIEILQEYRLTREQVTLYRATVDEMMTKIADSAGVKRRGNILAAITKLKQICNHPAHLLHDGSPIGHRSGKVNRLEELLAEILDSGDRALCFTQFAEFGHLLVPHLSHRLNVKIAFLHGGLSQRRRDSIVEHFQSGEGPSILLASLKTGGAGLTLTAATHVLHLDRWWNPAVEEQATDRAFRIGQRRSVQVRKFVCPGTIEERIDDVITKKEALADLVVTDGEDWLTELSTDSLREVFTLGREAADD
;
A
#
# COMPACT_ATOMS: atom_id res chain seq x y z
N MET A 1 31.93 24.88 6.84
CA MET A 1 31.51 25.07 8.24
C MET A 1 32.73 24.87 9.11
N SER A 2 32.96 25.72 10.11
CA SER A 2 34.03 25.53 11.08
C SER A 2 33.87 24.16 11.76
N PRO A 3 34.95 23.41 12.00
CA PRO A 3 34.84 22.09 12.63
C PRO A 3 34.35 22.27 14.07
N LEU A 4 33.09 21.90 14.30
CA LEU A 4 32.45 21.83 15.61
C LEU A 4 32.50 20.39 16.10
N VAL A 5 33.10 20.19 17.29
CA VAL A 5 33.10 18.91 17.99
C VAL A 5 32.18 18.99 19.18
N VAL A 6 31.25 18.04 19.31
CA VAL A 6 30.31 17.97 20.44
C VAL A 6 30.73 16.87 21.41
N HIS A 7 30.82 17.22 22.68
CA HIS A 7 31.15 16.33 23.79
C HIS A 7 29.94 16.18 24.72
N GLY A 8 29.86 15.05 25.42
CA GLY A 8 28.80 14.78 26.38
C GLY A 8 29.33 14.34 27.73
N LEU A 9 28.57 14.56 28.79
CA LEU A 9 28.79 13.96 30.11
C LEU A 9 27.46 13.71 30.83
N TRP A 10 27.47 12.75 31.76
CA TRP A 10 26.36 12.53 32.68
C TRP A 10 26.54 13.41 33.91
N SER A 11 25.58 14.29 34.17
CA SER A 11 25.56 15.16 35.35
C SER A 11 24.54 14.62 36.35
N ARG A 12 25.01 14.20 37.53
CA ARG A 12 24.15 13.59 38.55
C ARG A 12 23.01 14.53 38.94
N GLY A 13 21.78 14.04 38.83
CA GLY A 13 20.56 14.81 39.11
C GLY A 13 20.14 15.82 38.03
N ARG A 14 20.95 16.05 36.99
CA ARG A 14 20.58 16.90 35.83
C ARG A 14 20.36 16.10 34.55
N GLY A 15 21.02 14.96 34.40
CA GLY A 15 20.93 14.09 33.22
C GLY A 15 22.05 14.32 32.21
N ILE A 16 21.73 14.19 30.92
CA ILE A 16 22.71 14.28 29.84
C ILE A 16 23.01 15.74 29.53
N VAL A 17 24.29 16.12 29.62
CA VAL A 17 24.78 17.46 29.30
C VAL A 17 25.66 17.39 28.06
N LEU A 18 25.29 18.12 27.02
CA LEU A 18 26.09 18.31 25.81
C LEU A 18 26.76 19.69 25.80
N TRP A 19 28.00 19.76 25.35
CA TRP A 19 28.72 21.00 25.09
C TRP A 19 29.61 20.84 23.85
N GLY A 20 30.05 21.94 23.24
CA GLY A 20 30.80 21.87 21.98
C GLY A 20 32.06 22.72 21.96
N GLU A 21 32.97 22.40 21.06
CA GLU A 21 34.21 23.14 20.79
C GLU A 21 34.35 23.48 19.31
N HIS A 22 34.69 24.73 19.01
CA HIS A 22 35.02 25.19 17.66
C HIS A 22 36.54 25.20 17.46
N GLY A 23 37.01 24.51 16.41
CA GLY A 23 38.45 24.38 16.13
C GLY A 23 39.13 25.62 15.54
N ASP A 24 38.37 26.65 15.15
CA ASP A 24 38.87 27.88 14.53
C ASP A 24 39.06 29.04 15.53
N ARG A 25 38.67 28.86 16.80
CA ARG A 25 38.77 29.91 17.82
C ARG A 25 40.18 30.01 18.43
N PRO A 26 40.75 31.20 18.60
CA PRO A 26 42.10 31.38 19.13
C PRO A 26 42.20 31.03 20.63
N ALA A 27 43.28 30.36 21.02
CA ALA A 27 43.52 29.85 22.37
C ALA A 27 43.91 30.93 23.42
N THR A 28 43.61 32.21 23.20
CA THR A 28 44.09 33.31 24.05
C THR A 28 42.99 33.85 24.97
N THR A 29 43.21 33.79 26.29
CA THR A 29 42.33 34.45 27.28
C THR A 29 43.00 35.71 27.84
N SER A 30 42.35 36.87 27.77
CA SER A 30 42.92 38.17 28.17
C SER A 30 42.79 38.51 29.67
N MET A 31 42.29 37.60 30.51
CA MET A 31 41.91 37.92 31.90
C MET A 31 42.87 37.34 32.97
N ARG A 32 43.16 38.15 34.00
CA ARG A 32 43.93 37.78 35.21
C ARG A 32 43.15 36.75 36.05
N PRO A 33 43.83 35.91 36.85
CA PRO A 33 43.17 34.89 37.68
C PRO A 33 42.24 35.52 38.73
N SER A 34 40.95 35.20 38.64
CA SER A 34 39.95 35.34 39.71
C SER A 34 39.57 33.96 40.25
N SER A 35 38.98 33.89 41.44
CA SER A 35 38.49 32.64 42.07
C SER A 35 37.32 31.95 41.36
N ALA A 36 36.74 32.56 40.31
CA ALA A 36 35.67 32.00 39.49
C ALA A 36 36.19 31.33 38.21
N ALA A 37 35.56 30.23 37.79
CA ALA A 37 35.88 29.49 36.56
C ALA A 37 35.76 30.39 35.31
N ARG A 38 36.77 30.38 34.44
CA ARG A 38 36.83 31.25 33.25
C ARG A 38 36.00 30.69 32.10
N PRO A 39 35.40 31.51 31.23
CA PRO A 39 34.75 31.02 30.01
C PRO A 39 35.76 30.30 29.09
N HIS A 40 35.40 29.12 28.60
CA HIS A 40 36.28 28.34 27.74
C HIS A 40 36.35 28.96 26.33
N PRO A 41 37.53 29.38 25.84
CA PRO A 41 37.67 30.10 24.56
C PRO A 41 37.21 29.30 23.33
N PHE A 42 37.31 27.97 23.36
CA PHE A 42 36.84 27.13 22.26
C PHE A 42 35.34 26.84 22.32
N ALA A 43 34.66 27.13 23.44
CA ALA A 43 33.31 26.60 23.65
C ALA A 43 32.28 27.18 22.68
N ALA A 44 31.51 26.30 22.05
CA ALA A 44 30.36 26.64 21.22
C ALA A 44 29.30 27.42 22.00
N SER A 45 28.55 28.25 21.29
CA SER A 45 27.45 28.99 21.90
C SER A 45 26.26 28.07 22.15
N VAL A 46 25.36 28.45 23.07
CA VAL A 46 24.08 27.72 23.25
C VAL A 46 23.29 27.68 21.93
N ALA A 47 23.31 28.76 21.14
CA ALA A 47 22.63 28.80 19.85
C ALA A 47 23.17 27.76 18.87
N ASP A 48 24.49 27.55 18.84
CA ASP A 48 25.12 26.51 18.01
C ASP A 48 24.64 25.11 18.45
N LEU A 49 24.53 24.87 19.76
CA LEU A 49 24.09 23.59 20.31
C LEU A 49 22.59 23.35 20.11
N THR A 50 21.75 24.39 20.28
CA THR A 50 20.30 24.29 20.07
C THR A 50 19.92 24.14 18.59
N ALA A 51 20.80 24.57 17.67
CA ALA A 51 20.64 24.29 16.25
C ALA A 51 20.87 22.82 15.89
N LEU A 52 21.57 22.07 16.76
CA LEU A 52 21.87 20.65 16.56
C LEU A 52 20.88 19.75 17.29
N HIS A 53 20.56 20.09 18.54
CA HIS A 53 19.73 19.29 19.43
C HIS A 53 18.73 20.19 20.17
N PRO A 54 17.45 19.82 20.28
CA PRO A 54 16.53 20.45 21.21
C PRO A 54 16.95 20.14 22.66
N GLY A 55 16.87 21.15 23.53
CA GLY A 55 17.22 20.96 24.93
C GLY A 55 17.16 22.24 25.74
N LYS A 56 17.35 22.12 27.05
CA LYS A 56 17.33 23.26 27.97
C LYS A 56 18.72 23.87 28.11
N PRO A 57 18.91 25.18 27.82
CA PRO A 57 20.17 25.87 28.05
C PRO A 57 20.67 25.72 29.48
N ALA A 58 21.96 25.43 29.61
CA ALA A 58 22.63 25.28 30.90
C ALA A 58 24.08 25.78 30.82
N THR A 59 24.73 25.82 31.98
CA THR A 59 26.18 26.05 32.10
C THR A 59 26.77 24.89 32.89
N ALA A 60 27.94 24.43 32.46
CA ALA A 60 28.72 23.42 33.18
C ALA A 60 30.11 23.97 33.51
N VAL A 61 30.62 23.61 34.69
CA VAL A 61 32.00 23.93 35.09
C VAL A 61 32.81 22.65 34.99
N LEU A 62 33.76 22.61 34.07
CA LEU A 62 34.54 21.42 33.73
C LEU A 62 36.02 21.64 34.05
N LEU A 63 36.66 20.62 34.60
CA LEU A 63 38.11 20.53 34.77
C LEU A 63 38.71 20.03 33.46
N LEU A 64 39.31 20.95 32.69
CA LEU A 64 39.84 20.66 31.36
C LEU A 64 41.37 20.84 31.30
N PRO A 65 42.08 20.02 30.50
CA PRO A 65 43.53 20.14 30.34
C PRO A 65 43.94 21.52 29.84
N SER A 66 44.84 22.18 30.58
CA SER A 66 45.24 23.55 30.32
C SER A 66 46.77 23.70 30.38
N ARG A 67 47.29 24.71 29.67
CA ARG A 67 48.70 25.12 29.69
C ARG A 67 48.81 26.59 30.06
N ARG A 68 50.04 27.04 30.34
CA ARG A 68 50.35 28.45 30.57
C ARG A 68 49.95 29.30 29.35
N GLY A 69 48.74 29.88 29.40
CA GLY A 69 48.18 30.73 28.34
C GLY A 69 46.75 30.38 27.90
N GLY A 70 46.21 29.20 28.20
CA GLY A 70 44.86 28.79 27.81
C GLY A 70 44.63 27.26 27.81
N PRO A 71 43.41 26.80 27.49
CA PRO A 71 43.08 25.38 27.44
C PRO A 71 43.72 24.68 26.23
N ILE A 72 43.80 23.35 26.30
CA ILE A 72 44.22 22.49 25.18
C ILE A 72 42.97 22.06 24.40
N ALA A 73 43.02 22.17 23.07
CA ALA A 73 41.96 21.68 22.19
C ALA A 73 41.79 20.15 22.32
N SER A 74 40.56 19.66 22.26
CA SER A 74 40.32 18.21 22.29
C SER A 74 41.04 17.48 21.14
N PRO A 75 41.46 16.22 21.36
CA PRO A 75 42.06 15.39 20.32
C PRO A 75 41.18 15.26 19.07
N GLU A 76 39.86 15.26 19.24
CA GLU A 76 38.86 15.15 18.19
C GLU A 76 38.83 16.36 17.23
N LEU A 77 39.37 17.51 17.62
CA LEU A 77 39.56 18.66 16.71
C LEU A 77 40.74 18.47 15.74
N GLY A 78 41.56 17.43 15.90
CA GLY A 78 42.67 17.10 14.99
C GLY A 78 43.85 18.09 15.04
N ILE A 79 43.84 19.05 15.97
CA ILE A 79 44.87 20.08 16.11
C ILE A 79 46.12 19.48 16.76
N ARG A 80 47.08 19.03 15.94
CA ARG A 80 48.37 18.51 16.43
C ARG A 80 49.29 19.65 16.86
N GLY A 81 49.37 19.89 18.17
CA GLY A 81 50.39 20.78 18.77
C GLY A 81 51.76 20.12 18.91
N ARG A 82 52.83 20.92 19.02
CA ARG A 82 54.17 20.43 19.37
C ARG A 82 54.17 19.77 20.76
N PRO A 83 54.96 18.70 21.00
CA PRO A 83 55.14 18.11 22.32
C PRO A 83 55.70 19.16 23.30
N GLN A 84 55.03 19.33 24.44
CA GLN A 84 55.26 20.36 25.45
C GLN A 84 54.91 19.78 26.83
N PRO A 85 55.32 20.40 27.96
CA PRO A 85 55.20 19.84 29.31
C PRO A 85 53.77 19.42 29.69
N GLU A 86 53.68 18.53 30.70
CA GLU A 86 52.42 17.93 31.15
C GLU A 86 51.35 18.98 31.47
N PRO A 87 50.10 18.78 30.98
CA PRO A 87 49.00 19.68 31.25
C PRO A 87 48.53 19.62 32.70
N THR A 88 48.01 20.74 33.20
CA THR A 88 47.29 20.80 34.49
C THR A 88 45.80 20.94 34.25
N LEU A 89 44.96 20.39 35.15
CA LEU A 89 43.51 20.59 35.08
C LEU A 89 43.15 21.96 35.67
N GLU A 90 42.47 22.79 34.88
CA GLU A 90 41.93 24.08 35.34
C GLU A 90 40.40 24.11 35.16
N SER A 91 39.70 24.87 36.00
CA SER A 91 38.23 24.99 35.94
C SER A 91 37.79 25.98 34.86
N TRP A 92 37.00 25.49 33.91
CA TRP A 92 36.43 26.27 32.82
C TRP A 92 34.90 26.21 32.83
N SER A 93 34.26 27.35 32.58
CA SER A 93 32.82 27.46 32.37
C SER A 93 32.51 27.31 30.88
N VAL A 94 31.63 26.36 30.54
CA VAL A 94 31.20 26.10 29.16
C VAL A 94 29.67 26.30 29.05
N PRO A 95 29.19 26.98 27.99
CA PRO A 95 27.80 26.87 27.59
C PRO A 95 27.46 25.43 27.25
N ALA A 96 26.32 24.95 27.74
CA ALA A 96 25.90 23.56 27.59
C ALA A 96 24.39 23.45 27.34
N LEU A 97 23.96 22.26 26.95
CA LEU A 97 22.57 21.92 26.68
C LEU A 97 22.20 20.65 27.44
N LEU A 98 21.13 20.71 28.23
CA LEU A 98 20.51 19.53 28.83
C LEU A 98 19.55 18.92 27.80
N VAL A 99 19.82 17.68 27.40
CA VAL A 99 19.07 17.00 26.34
C VAL A 99 18.34 15.76 26.86
N ASP A 100 17.28 15.40 26.17
CA ASP A 100 16.60 14.12 26.39
C ASP A 100 17.48 12.96 25.88
N PRO A 101 17.44 11.75 26.48
CA PRO A 101 18.17 10.60 25.99
C PRO A 101 17.93 10.23 24.53
N SER A 102 16.72 10.47 24.02
CA SER A 102 16.36 10.21 22.61
C SER A 102 17.22 10.99 21.61
N GLU A 103 17.69 12.19 21.98
CA GLU A 103 18.56 13.03 21.13
C GLU A 103 19.94 12.42 20.86
N LEU A 104 20.35 11.39 21.63
CA LEU A 104 21.58 10.66 21.36
C LEU A 104 21.44 9.57 20.29
N GLU A 105 20.20 9.25 19.87
CA GLU A 105 19.94 8.33 18.75
C GLU A 105 20.08 9.06 17.41
N ASP A 106 19.58 10.30 17.33
CA ASP A 106 19.50 11.13 16.12
C ASP A 106 20.64 12.17 16.04
N LEU A 107 21.88 11.68 15.98
CA LEU A 107 23.05 12.55 15.89
C LEU A 107 23.15 13.27 14.53
N ALA A 108 23.37 14.58 14.56
CA ALA A 108 23.49 15.40 13.34
C ALA A 108 24.75 15.06 12.52
N GLU A 109 24.58 14.73 11.25
CA GLU A 109 25.69 14.36 10.35
C GLU A 109 26.67 15.52 10.06
N THR A 110 26.29 16.75 10.38
CA THR A 110 27.02 17.98 10.05
C THR A 110 28.15 18.32 11.04
N VAL A 111 28.28 17.58 12.14
CA VAL A 111 29.26 17.82 13.21
C VAL A 111 29.96 16.54 13.68
N SER A 112 31.10 16.70 14.33
CA SER A 112 31.86 15.57 14.88
C SER A 112 31.46 15.32 16.33
N TYR A 113 30.97 14.12 16.65
CA TYR A 113 30.70 13.74 18.04
C TYR A 113 31.90 13.04 18.69
N GLY A 114 32.30 13.55 19.86
CA GLY A 114 33.40 13.03 20.66
C GLY A 114 33.16 11.60 21.17
N THR A 115 34.23 10.97 21.66
CA THR A 115 34.16 9.63 22.27
C THR A 115 33.20 9.56 23.46
N SER A 116 33.01 10.67 24.16
CA SER A 116 32.10 10.82 25.29
C SER A 116 30.62 10.72 24.94
N VAL A 117 30.21 11.25 23.78
CA VAL A 117 28.83 11.11 23.29
C VAL A 117 28.55 9.67 22.88
N ARG A 118 29.52 9.01 22.23
CA ARG A 118 29.42 7.58 21.89
C ARG A 118 29.30 6.68 23.11
N HIS A 119 30.05 6.99 24.18
CA HIS A 119 29.93 6.29 25.46
C HIS A 119 28.54 6.45 26.07
N LEU A 120 28.02 7.68 26.17
CA LEU A 120 26.68 7.94 26.70
C LEU A 120 25.58 7.25 25.88
N ARG A 121 25.68 7.27 24.55
CA ARG A 121 24.76 6.55 23.66
C ARG A 121 24.78 5.04 23.93
N ALA A 122 25.94 4.46 24.23
CA ALA A 122 26.03 3.05 24.58
C ALA A 122 25.37 2.75 25.95
N VAL A 123 25.45 3.68 26.91
CA VAL A 123 24.73 3.57 28.20
C VAL A 123 23.21 3.66 27.99
N VAL A 124 22.72 4.61 27.18
CA VAL A 124 21.29 4.75 26.85
C VAL A 124 20.76 3.49 26.18
N ARG A 125 21.47 2.98 25.16
CA ARG A 125 21.09 1.75 24.45
C ARG A 125 21.03 0.53 25.37
N LEU A 126 21.98 0.40 26.29
CA LEU A 126 21.95 -0.68 27.27
C LEU A 126 20.73 -0.54 28.19
N ALA A 127 20.41 0.67 28.66
CA ALA A 127 19.23 0.92 29.47
C ALA A 127 17.94 0.49 28.75
N GLU A 128 17.73 0.95 27.52
CA GLU A 128 16.54 0.64 26.73
C GLU A 128 16.41 -0.85 26.41
N ASP A 129 17.54 -1.50 26.14
CA ASP A 129 17.60 -2.92 25.83
C ASP A 129 17.27 -3.77 27.07
N LEU A 130 17.77 -3.39 28.26
CA LEU A 130 17.37 -3.99 29.52
C LEU A 130 15.84 -3.85 29.75
N VAL A 131 15.28 -2.66 29.50
CA VAL A 131 13.82 -2.44 29.61
C VAL A 131 13.06 -3.27 28.57
N ARG A 132 13.56 -3.40 27.33
CA ARG A 132 12.96 -4.23 26.26
C ARG A 132 12.94 -5.71 26.61
N ARG A 133 14.00 -6.20 27.23
CA ARG A 133 14.10 -7.59 27.70
C ARG A 133 13.41 -7.82 29.06
N GLY A 134 12.73 -6.82 29.62
CA GLY A 134 12.07 -6.93 30.93
C GLY A 134 13.03 -7.09 32.11
N ARG A 135 14.31 -6.73 31.95
CA ARG A 135 15.38 -6.86 32.95
C ARG A 135 15.37 -5.69 33.93
N VAL A 136 14.24 -5.48 34.60
CA VAL A 136 14.04 -4.37 35.54
C VAL A 136 13.31 -4.86 36.78
N LEU A 137 13.59 -4.24 37.92
CA LEU A 137 12.87 -4.49 39.16
C LEU A 137 12.40 -3.18 39.79
N PRO A 138 11.20 -3.15 40.37
CA PRO A 138 10.77 -2.01 41.17
C PRO A 138 11.55 -1.99 42.50
N THR A 139 11.87 -0.80 42.97
CA THR A 139 12.63 -0.57 44.21
C THR A 139 12.10 0.66 44.97
N LEU A 140 12.58 0.82 46.20
CA LEU A 140 12.23 1.93 47.09
C LEU A 140 13.51 2.62 47.57
N VAL A 141 13.76 3.83 47.08
CA VAL A 141 14.89 4.66 47.50
C VAL A 141 14.48 5.52 48.68
N ARG A 142 15.23 5.43 49.79
CA ARG A 142 14.97 6.18 51.03
C ARG A 142 16.02 7.26 51.24
N ASN A 143 15.58 8.52 51.28
CA ASN A 143 16.37 9.62 51.85
C ASN A 143 15.72 10.04 53.18
N GLU A 144 16.45 10.76 54.04
CA GLU A 144 15.98 11.18 55.38
C GLU A 144 14.64 11.93 55.40
N ILE A 145 14.21 12.50 54.26
CA ILE A 145 13.07 13.42 54.16
C ILE A 145 11.93 12.85 53.29
N VAL A 146 12.21 12.01 52.29
CA VAL A 146 11.19 11.54 51.31
C VAL A 146 11.54 10.13 50.81
N ALA A 147 10.53 9.25 50.73
CA ALA A 147 10.63 7.95 50.09
C ALA A 147 10.24 8.04 48.60
N ARG A 148 11.01 7.40 47.72
CA ARG A 148 10.84 7.47 46.26
C ARG A 148 10.72 6.07 45.66
N ALA A 149 9.73 5.87 44.81
CA ALA A 149 9.50 4.64 44.09
C ALA A 149 10.23 4.70 42.74
N ARG A 150 11.11 3.74 42.44
CA ARG A 150 11.92 3.75 41.21
C ARG A 150 11.96 2.36 40.57
N TRP A 151 12.23 2.31 39.28
CA TRP A 151 12.68 1.09 38.59
C TRP A 151 14.19 1.09 38.50
N ARG A 152 14.81 -0.08 38.71
CA ARG A 152 16.25 -0.26 38.58
C ARG A 152 16.57 -1.34 37.53
N PRO A 153 17.75 -1.26 36.89
CA PRO A 153 18.25 -2.32 36.02
C PRO A 153 18.50 -3.62 36.80
N VAL A 154 18.38 -4.75 36.11
CA VAL A 154 18.93 -6.04 36.54
C VAL A 154 19.98 -6.47 35.52
N ALA A 155 21.25 -6.22 35.82
CA ALA A 155 22.37 -6.58 34.95
C ALA A 155 23.09 -7.82 35.49
N ARG A 156 22.92 -8.97 34.81
CA ARG A 156 23.54 -10.27 35.15
C ARG A 156 24.18 -10.92 33.91
N GLY A 157 25.10 -11.86 34.10
CA GLY A 157 25.77 -12.57 33.00
C GLY A 157 26.42 -11.60 32.00
N GLY A 158 26.08 -11.71 30.72
CA GLY A 158 26.58 -10.81 29.67
C GLY A 158 26.26 -9.31 29.89
N ASP A 159 25.16 -8.98 30.55
CA ASP A 159 24.78 -7.59 30.84
C ASP A 159 25.72 -6.97 31.88
N ALA A 160 26.13 -7.75 32.89
CA ALA A 160 27.11 -7.34 33.89
C ALA A 160 28.48 -7.04 33.25
N VAL A 161 28.88 -7.86 32.26
CA VAL A 161 30.10 -7.64 31.48
C VAL A 161 30.01 -6.33 30.68
N ALA A 162 28.87 -6.08 30.02
CA ALA A 162 28.65 -4.85 29.27
C ALA A 162 28.71 -3.61 30.18
N VAL A 163 28.11 -3.67 31.37
CA VAL A 163 28.19 -2.58 32.37
C VAL A 163 29.64 -2.34 32.81
N ARG A 164 30.40 -3.40 33.15
CA ARG A 164 31.83 -3.26 33.50
C ARG A 164 32.66 -2.65 32.37
N ALA A 165 32.39 -3.05 31.13
CA ALA A 165 33.07 -2.49 29.95
C ALA A 165 32.76 -0.99 29.78
N LEU A 166 31.50 -0.58 29.98
CA LEU A 166 31.12 0.84 29.95
C LEU A 166 31.77 1.64 31.08
N ILE A 167 31.83 1.10 32.30
CA ILE A 167 32.55 1.72 33.43
C ILE A 167 34.02 1.93 33.07
N ALA A 168 34.70 0.90 32.59
CA ALA A 168 36.11 0.95 32.21
C ALA A 168 36.37 1.92 31.04
N ALA A 169 35.42 2.01 30.10
CA ALA A 169 35.50 2.89 28.93
C ALA A 169 35.10 4.35 29.20
N THR A 170 34.75 4.72 30.43
CA THR A 170 34.28 6.08 30.78
C THR A 170 35.31 7.14 30.38
N PRO A 171 35.02 8.02 29.40
CA PRO A 171 36.01 8.96 28.89
C PRO A 171 36.38 10.02 29.94
N PRO A 172 37.62 10.57 29.92
CA PRO A 172 38.05 11.59 30.89
C PRO A 172 37.12 12.81 30.97
N VAL A 173 36.61 13.29 29.84
CA VAL A 173 35.66 14.43 29.80
C VAL A 173 34.31 14.09 30.46
N GLY A 174 33.89 12.82 30.44
CA GLY A 174 32.70 12.34 31.16
C GLY A 174 32.83 12.45 32.68
N ARG A 175 34.04 12.67 33.18
CA ARG A 175 34.36 12.85 34.60
C ARG A 175 34.76 14.29 34.94
N ALA A 176 34.73 15.22 33.98
CA ALA A 176 35.34 16.54 34.11
C ALA A 176 34.56 17.50 35.02
N GLU A 177 33.27 17.27 35.25
CA GLU A 177 32.43 18.16 36.08
C GLU A 177 32.79 18.14 37.58
N HIS A 178 33.36 17.03 38.05
CA HIS A 178 33.76 16.87 39.44
C HIS A 178 35.24 16.46 39.52
N PRO A 179 35.99 16.85 40.55
CA PRO A 179 37.31 16.30 40.77
C PRO A 179 37.19 14.83 41.20
N GLY A 180 37.66 13.90 40.37
CA GLY A 180 37.78 12.47 40.72
C GLY A 180 36.47 11.69 40.95
N PRO A 181 35.37 11.89 40.21
CA PRO A 181 34.17 11.06 40.37
C PRO A 181 34.48 9.61 39.97
N ASP A 182 34.04 8.69 40.82
CA ASP A 182 34.13 7.26 40.57
C ASP A 182 33.32 6.90 39.30
N PRO A 183 33.97 6.37 38.25
CA PRO A 183 33.28 5.93 37.03
C PRO A 183 32.15 4.96 37.31
N VAL A 184 32.30 4.10 38.33
CA VAL A 184 31.26 3.15 38.76
C VAL A 184 30.02 3.93 39.20
N ALA A 185 30.19 4.90 40.10
CA ALA A 185 29.07 5.70 40.59
C ALA A 185 28.36 6.49 39.47
N LEU A 186 29.10 7.03 38.49
CA LEU A 186 28.50 7.78 37.38
C LEU A 186 27.68 6.89 36.44
N VAL A 187 28.23 5.75 36.00
CA VAL A 187 27.54 4.85 35.07
C VAL A 187 26.35 4.19 35.76
N THR A 188 26.49 3.79 37.04
CA THR A 188 25.38 3.23 37.81
C THR A 188 24.24 4.23 37.98
N ASP A 189 24.55 5.48 38.36
CA ASP A 189 23.55 6.56 38.50
C ASP A 189 22.83 6.85 37.17
N ALA A 190 23.59 6.88 36.06
CA ALA A 190 23.03 7.03 34.72
C ALA A 190 22.10 5.88 34.34
N LEU A 191 22.55 4.63 34.50
CA LEU A 191 21.78 3.45 34.12
C LEU A 191 20.48 3.33 34.94
N HIS A 192 20.53 3.58 36.25
CA HIS A 192 19.34 3.59 37.10
C HIS A 192 18.34 4.67 36.66
N THR A 193 18.81 5.88 36.37
CA THR A 193 17.93 6.99 35.96
C THR A 193 17.30 6.74 34.59
N LEU A 194 18.09 6.26 33.63
CA LEU A 194 17.64 5.98 32.26
C LEU A 194 16.65 4.82 32.22
N VAL A 195 16.90 3.75 32.98
CA VAL A 195 15.95 2.63 33.09
C VAL A 195 14.64 3.08 33.73
N ASP A 196 14.68 3.85 34.80
CA ASP A 196 13.46 4.37 35.44
C ASP A 196 12.62 5.23 34.48
N ALA A 197 13.27 6.11 33.73
CA ALA A 197 12.60 6.93 32.72
C ALA A 197 11.99 6.07 31.59
N ALA A 198 12.76 5.14 31.03
CA ALA A 198 12.31 4.30 29.90
C ALA A 198 11.18 3.33 30.29
N VAL A 199 11.17 2.80 31.51
CA VAL A 199 10.04 1.98 32.00
C VAL A 199 8.77 2.83 32.12
N ARG A 200 8.86 4.02 32.72
CA ARG A 200 7.71 4.91 32.90
C ARG A 200 7.13 5.39 31.58
N ASP A 201 7.98 5.71 30.62
CA ASP A 201 7.55 6.12 29.28
C ASP A 201 6.73 5.00 28.61
N ARG A 202 7.21 3.75 28.67
CA ARG A 202 6.48 2.59 28.13
C ARG A 202 5.18 2.29 28.87
N LEU A 203 5.17 2.40 30.20
CA LEU A 203 3.93 2.26 30.98
C LEU A 203 2.91 3.36 30.64
N GLY A 204 3.39 4.57 30.35
CA GLY A 204 2.60 5.68 29.83
C GLY A 204 2.00 5.38 28.46
N ALA A 205 2.82 4.97 27.50
CA ALA A 205 2.39 4.62 26.14
C ALA A 205 1.40 3.44 26.11
N ALA A 206 1.52 2.49 27.03
CA ALA A 206 0.60 1.36 27.17
C ALA A 206 -0.72 1.71 27.89
N GLY A 207 -0.92 2.97 28.30
CA GLY A 207 -2.14 3.41 29.00
C GLY A 207 -2.22 2.96 30.46
N HIS A 208 -1.13 2.47 31.05
CA HIS A 208 -1.07 2.07 32.47
C HIS A 208 -0.74 3.22 33.42
N ALA A 209 -0.34 4.38 32.88
CA ALA A 209 -0.19 5.62 33.64
C ALA A 209 -1.56 6.28 33.80
N THR A 210 -2.33 5.94 34.84
CA THR A 210 -3.35 6.80 35.53
C THR A 210 -4.45 6.06 36.31
N GLU A 211 -4.54 4.73 36.27
CA GLU A 211 -5.49 4.05 37.17
C GLU A 211 -5.00 4.14 38.63
N SER A 212 -5.73 4.91 39.44
CA SER A 212 -5.68 4.86 40.89
C SER A 212 -6.02 3.43 41.29
N ASP A 213 -4.99 2.61 41.54
CA ASP A 213 -5.18 1.34 42.24
C ASP A 213 -5.69 1.73 43.63
N GLY A 214 -7.00 1.71 43.81
CA GLY A 214 -7.74 2.19 44.99
C GLY A 214 -7.46 1.41 46.28
N ARG A 215 -6.19 1.11 46.57
CA ARG A 215 -5.70 0.54 47.82
C ARG A 215 -5.16 1.68 48.68
N GLU A 216 -5.95 2.10 49.66
CA GLU A 216 -5.45 2.92 50.76
C GLU A 216 -4.30 2.17 51.47
N GLY A 217 -3.07 2.71 51.44
CA GLY A 217 -1.94 2.17 52.19
C GLY A 217 -0.57 2.29 51.51
N PRO A 218 0.51 1.88 52.21
CA PRO A 218 1.90 2.07 51.76
C PRO A 218 2.23 1.44 50.39
N PHE A 219 1.76 0.21 50.12
CA PHE A 219 1.99 -0.47 48.83
C PHE A 219 1.23 0.18 47.67
N GLY A 220 -0.01 0.63 47.92
CA GLY A 220 -0.81 1.33 46.90
C GLY A 220 -0.17 2.66 46.50
N SER A 221 0.26 3.45 47.49
CA SER A 221 0.99 4.71 47.23
C SER A 221 2.33 4.47 46.51
N TRP A 222 3.05 3.39 46.84
CA TRP A 222 4.29 3.03 46.14
C TRP A 222 4.06 2.57 44.70
N LEU A 223 3.07 1.71 44.46
CA LEU A 223 2.73 1.24 43.12
C LEU A 223 2.21 2.36 42.23
N HIS A 224 1.40 3.27 42.78
CA HIS A 224 1.00 4.49 42.07
C HIS A 224 2.23 5.32 41.68
N ALA A 225 3.13 5.58 42.65
CA ALA A 225 4.36 6.33 42.42
C ALA A 225 5.32 5.66 41.41
N LEU A 226 5.29 4.33 41.23
CA LEU A 226 6.07 3.63 40.18
C LEU A 226 5.54 3.85 38.77
N LYS A 227 4.23 4.07 38.63
CA LYS A 227 3.53 4.24 37.35
C LYS A 227 3.36 5.71 36.93
N SER A 228 3.48 6.65 37.87
CA SER A 228 3.30 8.08 37.62
C SER A 228 4.58 8.79 37.19
N ALA A 229 4.47 10.03 36.69
CA ALA A 229 5.63 10.89 36.44
C ALA A 229 6.31 11.39 37.73
N ASP A 230 5.55 11.53 38.84
CA ASP A 230 6.12 11.82 40.16
C ASP A 230 6.49 10.50 40.87
N ASP A 231 7.76 10.37 41.26
CA ASP A 231 8.30 9.19 41.94
C ASP A 231 8.13 9.27 43.47
N ARG A 232 7.64 10.39 44.02
CA ARG A 232 7.47 10.56 45.46
C ARG A 232 6.32 9.74 46.00
N VAL A 233 6.56 9.01 47.09
CA VAL A 233 5.52 8.29 47.81
C VAL A 233 4.91 9.21 48.87
N GLY A 234 3.61 9.50 48.75
CA GLY A 234 2.85 10.37 49.67
C GLY A 234 2.57 9.78 51.06
N GLN A 235 3.47 8.98 51.62
CA GLN A 235 3.34 8.33 52.93
C GLN A 235 4.52 8.69 53.83
N SER A 236 4.32 8.64 55.15
CA SER A 236 5.41 8.94 56.09
C SER A 236 6.54 7.88 56.01
N PRO A 237 7.82 8.26 56.12
CA PRO A 237 8.96 7.34 56.01
C PRO A 237 8.86 6.10 56.92
N GLY A 238 8.30 6.24 58.13
CA GLY A 238 8.11 5.14 59.06
C GLY A 238 7.13 4.06 58.60
N ARG A 239 6.13 4.39 57.76
CA ARG A 239 5.17 3.41 57.20
C ARG A 239 5.70 2.66 55.98
N MET A 240 6.78 3.15 55.38
CA MET A 240 7.41 2.52 54.22
C MET A 240 8.30 1.33 54.61
N GLY A 241 8.46 1.05 55.91
CA GLY A 241 9.07 -0.17 56.46
C GLY A 241 8.53 -1.44 55.81
N ILE A 242 7.21 -1.57 55.81
CA ILE A 242 6.47 -2.75 55.32
C ILE A 242 6.71 -2.96 53.81
N VAL A 243 6.79 -1.88 53.03
CA VAL A 243 7.06 -1.98 51.59
C VAL A 243 8.47 -2.50 51.34
N ALA A 244 9.47 -2.01 52.09
CA ALA A 244 10.83 -2.51 51.95
C ALA A 244 10.96 -3.98 52.37
N GLU A 245 10.31 -4.39 53.47
CA GLU A 245 10.27 -5.81 53.86
C GLU A 245 9.61 -6.67 52.76
N GLY A 246 8.51 -6.20 52.18
CA GLY A 246 7.79 -6.92 51.13
C GLY A 246 8.57 -7.07 49.82
N ILE A 247 9.48 -6.14 49.50
CA ILE A 247 10.33 -6.20 48.31
C ILE A 247 11.75 -6.71 48.59
N ALA A 248 12.08 -7.03 49.85
CA ALA A 248 13.43 -7.48 50.24
C ALA A 248 13.88 -8.73 49.45
N ALA A 249 12.95 -9.63 49.12
CA ALA A 249 13.23 -10.79 48.28
C ALA A 249 13.61 -10.40 46.83
N TRP A 250 13.05 -9.32 46.30
CA TRP A 250 13.45 -8.76 45.00
C TRP A 250 14.76 -7.98 45.09
N ASP A 251 15.04 -7.36 46.24
CA ASP A 251 16.33 -6.77 46.55
C ASP A 251 17.48 -7.78 46.56
N ALA A 252 17.23 -8.99 47.07
CA ALA A 252 18.20 -10.10 46.98
C ALA A 252 18.46 -10.59 45.53
N ILE A 253 17.50 -10.42 44.61
CA ILE A 253 17.68 -10.75 43.18
C ILE A 253 18.39 -9.61 42.44
N GLY A 254 18.17 -8.37 42.86
CA GLY A 254 18.61 -7.20 42.12
C GLY A 254 19.88 -6.53 42.63
N ASP A 255 20.57 -7.09 43.63
CA ASP A 255 21.87 -6.53 43.98
C ASP A 255 22.80 -6.71 42.79
N THR A 256 23.26 -5.58 42.25
CA THR A 256 24.21 -5.48 41.14
C THR A 256 25.59 -5.93 41.60
N ASP A 257 25.68 -6.92 42.49
CA ASP A 257 26.89 -7.64 42.76
C ASP A 257 27.14 -8.48 41.52
N LEU A 258 28.08 -7.97 40.75
CA LEU A 258 28.68 -8.60 39.60
C LEU A 258 29.28 -9.94 40.07
N THR A 259 28.43 -10.98 40.19
CA THR A 259 28.78 -12.31 40.70
C THR A 259 30.07 -12.79 40.05
N GLU A 260 30.94 -13.51 40.76
CA GLU A 260 32.25 -13.87 40.20
C GLU A 260 32.14 -14.76 38.93
N GLY A 261 31.01 -15.46 38.76
CA GLY A 261 30.71 -16.29 37.60
C GLY A 261 29.23 -16.68 37.44
N THR A 262 28.94 -17.42 36.36
CA THR A 262 27.63 -18.04 36.05
C THR A 262 27.81 -19.40 35.37
N VAL A 263 26.79 -20.26 35.42
CA VAL A 263 26.81 -21.55 34.72
C VAL A 263 26.51 -21.37 33.24
N CYS A 264 27.33 -21.98 32.39
CA CYS A 264 27.14 -22.10 30.95
C CYS A 264 26.77 -23.54 30.61
N LEU A 265 25.71 -23.70 29.81
CA LEU A 265 25.24 -24.99 29.31
C LEU A 265 25.69 -25.16 27.87
N ARG A 266 26.48 -26.19 27.59
CA ARG A 266 26.89 -26.55 26.24
C ARG A 266 26.18 -27.83 25.81
N LEU A 267 25.51 -27.81 24.67
CA LEU A 267 24.98 -29.02 24.04
C LEU A 267 26.02 -29.56 23.05
N ASP A 268 26.55 -30.74 23.34
CA ASP A 268 27.53 -31.46 22.52
C ASP A 268 26.88 -32.66 21.82
N GLU A 269 27.37 -32.96 20.61
CA GLU A 269 27.07 -34.18 19.83
C GLU A 269 28.23 -35.16 20.05
N VAL A 270 27.98 -36.25 20.78
CA VAL A 270 29.03 -37.18 21.24
C VAL A 270 28.86 -38.54 20.55
N PRO A 271 29.92 -39.14 19.98
CA PRO A 271 29.85 -40.49 19.43
C PRO A 271 29.43 -41.52 20.47
N THR A 272 28.53 -42.42 20.11
CA THR A 272 28.19 -43.57 20.94
C THR A 272 29.25 -44.67 20.79
N LEU A 273 29.28 -45.60 21.74
CA LEU A 273 30.34 -46.62 21.83
C LEU A 273 30.12 -47.80 20.86
N HIS A 274 28.94 -47.92 20.25
CA HIS A 274 28.57 -48.98 19.34
C HIS A 274 28.09 -48.46 17.97
N GLY A 275 28.07 -49.32 16.95
CA GLY A 275 27.65 -48.93 15.60
C GLY A 275 26.13 -48.66 15.50
N PRO A 276 25.68 -47.86 14.51
CA PRO A 276 24.33 -47.26 14.44
C PRO A 276 23.15 -48.24 14.34
N ALA A 277 23.38 -49.54 14.26
CA ALA A 277 22.32 -50.55 14.12
C ALA A 277 21.95 -51.26 15.43
N ASP A 278 22.80 -51.20 16.47
CA ASP A 278 22.65 -52.00 17.71
C ASP A 278 22.81 -51.19 19.00
N ASP A 279 22.89 -49.86 18.93
CA ASP A 279 23.06 -48.99 20.09
C ASP A 279 21.72 -48.36 20.54
N PRO A 280 21.16 -48.74 21.71
CA PRO A 280 19.94 -48.13 22.24
C PRO A 280 20.11 -46.64 22.61
N ASP A 281 21.35 -46.15 22.70
CA ASP A 281 21.65 -44.75 22.99
C ASP A 281 21.90 -43.90 21.72
N ASP A 282 21.82 -44.48 20.51
CA ASP A 282 21.92 -43.74 19.24
C ASP A 282 20.63 -42.97 18.95
N GLN A 283 20.65 -41.68 19.26
CA GLN A 283 19.51 -40.78 19.17
C GLN A 283 19.36 -40.11 17.80
N THR A 284 20.40 -40.19 16.99
CA THR A 284 20.53 -39.49 15.71
C THR A 284 20.49 -40.43 14.51
N GLY A 285 20.65 -41.74 14.73
CA GLY A 285 20.68 -42.79 13.70
C GLY A 285 21.99 -42.86 12.94
N ASP A 286 23.04 -42.22 13.45
CA ASP A 286 24.40 -42.20 12.88
C ASP A 286 25.50 -42.54 13.91
N GLY A 287 25.12 -43.09 15.06
CA GLY A 287 26.02 -43.47 16.14
C GLY A 287 26.42 -42.28 17.02
N THR A 288 25.53 -41.31 17.24
CA THR A 288 25.80 -40.18 18.15
C THR A 288 24.64 -39.91 19.12
N LYS A 289 24.93 -39.25 20.23
CA LYS A 289 23.96 -38.85 21.25
C LYS A 289 24.12 -37.39 21.68
N TRP A 290 23.03 -36.81 22.16
CA TRP A 290 22.99 -35.43 22.68
C TRP A 290 23.35 -35.39 24.15
N GLN A 291 24.36 -34.59 24.52
CA GLN A 291 24.81 -34.44 25.90
C GLN A 291 24.92 -32.96 26.28
N LEU A 292 24.30 -32.56 27.38
CA LEU A 292 24.54 -31.27 28.01
C LEU A 292 25.77 -31.34 28.91
N ARG A 293 26.69 -30.40 28.73
CA ARG A 293 27.86 -30.20 29.58
C ARG A 293 27.74 -28.86 30.31
N PHE A 294 28.00 -28.88 31.61
CA PHE A 294 27.93 -27.71 32.46
C PHE A 294 29.33 -27.13 32.69
N LEU A 295 29.48 -25.82 32.53
CA LEU A 295 30.74 -25.09 32.72
C LEU A 295 30.52 -23.87 33.62
N LEU A 296 31.52 -23.48 34.40
CA LEU A 296 31.54 -22.22 35.13
C LEU A 296 32.26 -21.15 34.30
N ARG A 297 31.59 -20.05 33.96
CA ARG A 297 32.21 -18.90 33.31
C ARG A 297 32.49 -17.79 34.33
N SER A 298 33.66 -17.16 34.26
CA SER A 298 33.92 -15.95 35.03
C SER A 298 33.25 -14.71 34.42
N THR A 299 32.70 -13.83 35.25
CA THR A 299 32.19 -12.52 34.80
C THR A 299 33.30 -11.48 34.65
N ALA A 300 34.45 -11.69 35.29
CA ALA A 300 35.62 -10.81 35.18
C ALA A 300 36.41 -11.08 33.90
N ASP A 301 36.54 -12.36 33.52
CA ASP A 301 37.12 -12.81 32.26
C ASP A 301 36.17 -13.78 31.55
N PRO A 302 35.33 -13.30 30.60
CA PRO A 302 34.39 -14.15 29.88
C PRO A 302 35.04 -15.24 29.03
N SER A 303 36.35 -15.15 28.74
CA SER A 303 37.09 -16.20 28.01
C SER A 303 37.45 -17.39 28.91
N LEU A 304 37.42 -17.19 30.22
CA LEU A 304 37.64 -18.22 31.21
C LEU A 304 36.38 -19.05 31.42
N LEU A 305 36.36 -20.24 30.81
CA LEU A 305 35.37 -21.29 31.01
C LEU A 305 36.04 -22.48 31.70
N LEU A 306 35.53 -22.87 32.86
CA LEU A 306 36.00 -24.04 33.61
C LEU A 306 34.96 -25.16 33.50
N PRO A 307 35.32 -26.36 33.00
CA PRO A 307 34.46 -27.53 33.10
C PRO A 307 34.12 -27.84 34.56
N ALA A 308 32.93 -28.40 34.82
CA ALA A 308 32.52 -28.72 36.19
C ALA A 308 33.52 -29.64 36.92
N GLU A 309 34.18 -30.56 36.21
CA GLU A 309 35.25 -31.42 36.73
C GLU A 309 36.44 -30.64 37.34
N ASP A 310 36.76 -29.46 36.81
CA ASP A 310 37.81 -28.58 37.35
C ASP A 310 37.31 -27.74 38.55
N VAL A 311 35.99 -27.54 38.67
CA VAL A 311 35.35 -26.95 39.86
C VAL A 311 35.45 -27.93 41.02
N TRP A 312 34.98 -29.17 40.83
CA TRP A 312 34.93 -30.22 41.88
C TRP A 312 36.30 -30.79 42.28
N SER A 313 37.34 -30.56 41.47
CA SER A 313 38.71 -30.97 41.79
C SER A 313 39.53 -29.88 42.50
N GLY A 314 38.91 -28.72 42.81
CA GLY A 314 39.54 -27.61 43.52
C GLY A 314 40.49 -26.74 42.69
N LYS A 315 40.67 -27.03 41.39
CA LYS A 315 41.53 -26.22 40.49
C LYS A 315 40.97 -24.82 40.24
N ALA A 316 39.67 -24.61 40.50
CA ALA A 316 38.98 -23.33 40.37
C ALA A 316 39.27 -22.34 41.53
N GLY A 317 39.77 -22.81 42.69
CA GLY A 317 39.92 -21.98 43.90
C GLY A 317 40.93 -20.83 43.81
N ALA A 318 41.81 -20.82 42.80
CA ALA A 318 42.71 -19.69 42.53
C ALA A 318 42.03 -18.53 41.79
N LYS A 319 40.84 -18.75 41.22
CA LYS A 319 40.15 -17.81 40.32
C LYS A 319 38.76 -17.39 40.83
N PHE A 320 38.22 -18.10 41.82
CA PHE A 320 36.92 -17.88 42.43
C PHE A 320 37.04 -18.06 43.95
N THR A 321 36.28 -17.28 44.72
CA THR A 321 36.29 -17.31 46.19
C THR A 321 35.61 -18.59 46.73
N ASP A 322 34.46 -18.97 46.16
CA ASP A 322 33.75 -20.23 46.45
C ASP A 322 33.15 -20.82 45.15
N PRO A 323 33.96 -21.51 44.32
CA PRO A 323 33.52 -22.00 43.03
C PRO A 323 32.47 -23.11 43.11
N GLU A 324 32.49 -23.94 44.16
CA GLU A 324 31.56 -25.06 44.33
C GLU A 324 30.17 -24.57 44.76
N GLY A 325 30.12 -23.68 45.76
CA GLY A 325 28.87 -23.04 46.18
C GLY A 325 28.26 -22.19 45.06
N LEU A 326 29.08 -21.45 44.33
CA LEU A 326 28.64 -20.67 43.18
C LEU A 326 28.07 -21.54 42.06
N PHE A 327 28.74 -22.63 41.71
CA PHE A 327 28.30 -23.54 40.64
C PHE A 327 26.96 -24.20 40.99
N THR A 328 26.82 -24.68 42.23
CA THR A 328 25.60 -25.35 42.70
C THR A 328 24.41 -24.38 42.69
N ALA A 329 24.58 -23.20 43.29
CA ALA A 329 23.52 -22.19 43.35
C ALA A 329 23.07 -21.72 41.95
N GLU A 330 24.00 -21.56 41.01
CA GLU A 330 23.68 -21.17 39.64
C GLU A 330 23.03 -22.30 38.83
N LEU A 331 23.38 -23.57 39.09
CA LEU A 331 22.74 -24.72 38.44
C LEU A 331 21.31 -24.95 38.96
N GLU A 332 21.09 -24.82 40.28
CA GLU A 332 19.75 -24.83 40.89
C GLU A 332 18.86 -23.73 40.30
N ARG A 333 19.42 -22.54 40.09
CA ARG A 333 18.73 -21.44 39.42
C ARG A 333 18.38 -21.80 37.97
N ALA A 334 19.27 -22.48 37.25
CA ALA A 334 19.00 -22.93 35.88
C ALA A 334 17.86 -23.97 35.84
N ALA A 335 17.83 -24.92 36.79
CA ALA A 335 16.75 -25.88 36.91
C ALA A 335 15.41 -25.26 37.32
N GLY A 336 15.43 -24.17 38.08
CA GLY A 336 14.24 -23.36 38.35
C GLY A 336 13.64 -22.71 37.11
N VAL A 337 14.44 -22.47 36.06
CA VAL A 337 13.99 -21.94 34.77
C VAL A 337 13.59 -23.04 33.81
N LEU A 338 14.40 -24.10 33.72
CA LEU A 338 14.17 -25.25 32.86
C LEU A 338 14.13 -26.53 33.70
N PRO A 339 12.93 -27.02 34.08
CA PRO A 339 12.76 -28.19 34.95
C PRO A 339 13.43 -29.47 34.46
N LEU A 340 13.66 -29.59 33.15
CA LEU A 340 14.43 -30.69 32.53
C LEU A 340 15.85 -30.85 33.10
N LEU A 341 16.41 -29.81 33.74
CA LEU A 341 17.72 -29.89 34.41
C LEU A 341 17.64 -30.42 35.85
N GLY A 342 16.45 -30.68 36.39
CA GLY A 342 16.24 -31.17 37.77
C GLY A 342 17.10 -32.38 38.12
N PRO A 343 17.12 -33.47 37.31
CA PRO A 343 17.94 -34.64 37.58
C PRO A 343 19.45 -34.35 37.63
N ALA A 344 19.93 -33.33 36.91
CA ALA A 344 21.32 -32.92 36.95
C ALA A 344 21.69 -32.19 38.25
N VAL A 345 20.75 -31.46 38.85
CA VAL A 345 20.95 -30.77 40.15
C VAL A 345 21.03 -31.76 41.31
N ASP A 346 20.23 -32.83 41.26
CA ASP A 346 20.20 -33.86 42.31
C ASP A 346 21.50 -34.70 42.37
N ALA A 347 22.39 -34.57 41.38
CA ALA A 347 23.68 -35.24 41.38
C ALA A 347 24.62 -34.63 42.43
N GLU A 348 25.42 -35.46 43.10
CA GLU A 348 26.37 -34.99 44.12
C GLU A 348 27.50 -34.13 43.53
N LYS A 349 27.83 -34.34 42.25
CA LYS A 349 28.84 -33.58 41.47
C LYS A 349 28.38 -33.39 40.02
N PRO A 350 27.49 -32.43 39.74
CA PRO A 350 26.95 -32.21 38.40
C PRO A 350 28.05 -31.87 37.40
N GLY A 351 28.04 -32.49 36.21
CA GLY A 351 29.02 -32.21 35.16
C GLY A 351 28.50 -32.38 33.75
N THR A 352 27.85 -33.50 33.46
CA THR A 352 27.18 -33.76 32.18
C THR A 352 25.80 -34.39 32.41
N TYR A 353 24.88 -34.17 31.47
CA TYR A 353 23.55 -34.77 31.44
C TYR A 353 23.24 -35.28 30.03
N ASP A 354 22.98 -36.59 29.89
CA ASP A 354 22.60 -37.20 28.61
C ASP A 354 21.11 -36.95 28.37
N LEU A 355 20.76 -36.28 27.27
CA LEU A 355 19.38 -35.97 26.91
C LEU A 355 18.76 -37.14 26.18
N THR A 356 17.48 -37.43 26.39
CA THR A 356 16.67 -38.25 25.47
C THR A 356 16.30 -37.45 24.21
N VAL A 357 15.81 -38.11 23.15
CA VAL A 357 15.32 -37.42 21.94
C VAL A 357 14.23 -36.40 22.27
N ALA A 358 13.31 -36.73 23.17
CA ALA A 358 12.23 -35.83 23.59
C ALA A 358 12.77 -34.61 24.36
N GLU A 359 13.72 -34.83 25.27
CA GLU A 359 14.39 -33.77 26.03
C GLU A 359 15.29 -32.89 25.14
N ALA A 360 15.96 -33.46 24.15
CA ALA A 360 16.72 -32.71 23.16
C ALA A 360 15.81 -31.81 22.31
N VAL A 361 14.64 -32.31 21.91
CA VAL A 361 13.61 -31.49 21.27
C VAL A 361 13.13 -30.38 22.21
N GLU A 362 12.79 -30.68 23.47
CA GLU A 362 12.34 -29.68 24.45
C GLU A 362 13.41 -28.59 24.68
N PHE A 363 14.67 -28.98 24.82
CA PHE A 363 15.80 -28.07 24.98
C PHE A 363 16.00 -27.18 23.74
N LEU A 364 15.94 -27.76 22.54
CA LEU A 364 16.13 -27.05 21.28
C LEU A 364 14.88 -26.25 20.83
N ASP A 365 13.69 -26.64 21.26
CA ASP A 365 12.39 -26.03 20.93
C ASP A 365 11.94 -25.00 21.97
N GLY A 366 12.90 -24.21 22.47
CA GLY A 366 12.65 -23.05 23.33
C GLY A 366 13.32 -23.12 24.69
N GLY A 367 13.71 -24.29 25.20
CA GLY A 367 14.40 -24.41 26.51
C GLY A 367 15.71 -23.62 26.56
N ALA A 368 16.54 -23.70 25.51
CA ALA A 368 17.75 -22.91 25.36
C ALA A 368 17.48 -21.39 25.36
N GLU A 369 16.42 -20.96 24.67
CA GLU A 369 16.02 -19.54 24.62
C GLU A 369 15.54 -19.04 25.97
N GLN A 370 14.80 -19.85 26.73
CA GLN A 370 14.36 -19.52 28.09
C GLN A 370 15.55 -19.35 29.04
N LEU A 371 16.57 -20.21 28.94
CA LEU A 371 17.79 -20.10 29.73
C LEU A 371 18.60 -18.83 29.38
N VAL A 372 18.74 -18.52 28.09
CA VAL A 372 19.37 -17.26 27.64
C VAL A 372 18.56 -16.05 28.13
N ALA A 373 17.23 -16.10 28.01
CA ALA A 373 16.32 -15.07 28.51
C ALA A 373 16.35 -14.93 30.04
N ALA A 374 16.74 -15.98 30.77
CA ALA A 374 16.99 -15.94 32.21
C ALA A 374 18.41 -15.50 32.58
N GLY A 375 19.32 -15.38 31.60
CA GLY A 375 20.66 -14.81 31.75
C GLY A 375 21.78 -15.83 31.87
N PHE A 376 21.52 -17.08 31.45
CA PHE A 376 22.53 -18.12 31.33
C PHE A 376 23.14 -18.13 29.93
N ASP A 377 24.39 -18.57 29.83
CA ASP A 377 25.03 -18.78 28.54
C ASP A 377 24.70 -20.18 28.03
N VAL A 378 24.14 -20.27 26.83
CA VAL A 378 23.90 -21.54 26.15
C VAL A 378 24.73 -21.63 24.89
N GLN A 379 25.50 -22.70 24.75
CA GLN A 379 26.29 -23.01 23.55
C GLN A 379 25.65 -24.18 22.81
N LEU A 380 25.09 -23.88 21.63
CA LEU A 380 24.53 -24.88 20.73
C LEU A 380 25.60 -25.36 19.74
N PRO A 381 25.47 -26.59 19.19
CA PRO A 381 26.40 -27.10 18.20
C PRO A 381 26.38 -26.29 16.92
N ALA A 382 27.52 -26.21 16.22
CA ALA A 382 27.62 -25.51 14.93
C ALA A 382 26.73 -26.12 13.82
N SER A 383 26.31 -27.38 13.99
CA SER A 383 25.39 -28.10 13.11
C SER A 383 23.92 -27.72 13.33
N TRP A 384 23.56 -27.00 14.39
CA TRP A 384 22.18 -26.61 14.66
C TRP A 384 21.72 -25.43 13.78
N GLY A 385 20.70 -25.66 12.95
CA GLY A 385 20.13 -24.70 12.02
C GLY A 385 18.91 -23.92 12.54
N GLY A 386 18.49 -24.17 13.79
CA GLY A 386 17.29 -23.58 14.40
C GLY A 386 15.98 -24.27 14.00
N ARG A 387 14.86 -23.77 14.53
CA ARG A 387 13.51 -24.16 14.09
C ARG A 387 13.21 -23.47 12.77
N ARG A 388 12.80 -24.22 11.75
CA ARG A 388 12.41 -23.66 10.44
C ARG A 388 10.95 -23.95 10.14
N LYS A 389 10.28 -22.97 9.52
CA LYS A 389 8.89 -23.11 9.09
C LYS A 389 8.80 -23.99 7.84
N LEU A 390 7.83 -24.88 7.82
CA LEU A 390 7.46 -25.63 6.62
C LEU A 390 6.64 -24.76 5.69
N ALA A 391 6.92 -24.86 4.40
CA ALA A 391 6.25 -24.13 3.35
C ALA A 391 6.05 -25.00 2.10
N LEU A 392 5.20 -24.53 1.20
CA LEU A 392 5.05 -25.09 -0.13
C LEU A 392 5.65 -24.14 -1.17
N LYS A 393 6.29 -24.71 -2.18
CA LYS A 393 6.72 -24.01 -3.39
C LYS A 393 5.96 -24.55 -4.59
N LEU A 394 5.47 -23.65 -5.42
CA LEU A 394 4.74 -23.98 -6.64
C LEU A 394 5.57 -23.60 -7.87
N SER A 395 5.72 -24.55 -8.79
CA SER A 395 6.22 -24.29 -10.14
C SER A 395 5.11 -24.55 -11.14
N VAL A 396 4.77 -23.53 -11.93
CA VAL A 396 3.74 -23.61 -12.98
C VAL A 396 4.41 -23.41 -14.31
N ARG A 397 4.39 -24.44 -15.15
CA ARG A 397 4.89 -24.33 -16.52
C ARG A 397 3.78 -24.17 -17.52
N GLY A 398 3.85 -23.12 -18.34
CA GLY A 398 2.93 -22.91 -19.46
C GLY A 398 3.34 -23.77 -20.65
N ALA A 399 2.39 -24.40 -21.33
CA ALA A 399 2.68 -25.07 -22.61
C ALA A 399 3.22 -24.04 -23.64
N PRO A 400 4.14 -24.42 -24.54
CA PRO A 400 4.57 -23.54 -25.62
C PRO A 400 3.37 -23.16 -26.48
N VAL A 401 3.17 -21.86 -26.69
CA VAL A 401 2.04 -21.31 -27.46
C VAL A 401 2.32 -21.48 -28.96
N ASP A 402 2.25 -22.71 -29.46
CA ASP A 402 2.17 -22.94 -30.91
C ASP A 402 0.70 -22.80 -31.34
N GLN A 403 0.41 -21.84 -32.23
CA GLN A 403 -0.95 -21.36 -32.50
C GLN A 403 -1.83 -22.38 -33.22
N ALA A 404 -1.25 -23.36 -33.89
CA ALA A 404 -1.99 -24.49 -34.44
C ALA A 404 -2.48 -25.45 -33.34
N ALA A 405 -1.83 -25.44 -32.17
CA ALA A 405 -2.13 -26.32 -31.04
C ALA A 405 -3.19 -25.72 -30.10
N VAL A 406 -3.15 -24.41 -29.81
CA VAL A 406 -4.17 -23.75 -28.95
C VAL A 406 -5.59 -23.85 -29.53
N HIS A 407 -5.71 -23.88 -30.86
CA HIS A 407 -6.98 -24.02 -31.56
C HIS A 407 -7.44 -25.47 -31.78
N ARG A 408 -6.52 -26.46 -31.83
CA ARG A 408 -6.86 -27.90 -31.97
C ARG A 408 -6.98 -28.63 -30.64
N LEU A 409 -6.33 -28.12 -29.59
CA LEU A 409 -6.44 -28.62 -28.23
C LEU A 409 -7.67 -27.98 -27.60
N GLY A 410 -8.85 -28.57 -27.84
CA GLY A 410 -10.02 -28.21 -27.05
C GLY A 410 -9.67 -28.26 -25.57
N ARG A 411 -9.97 -27.17 -24.84
CA ARG A 411 -10.03 -26.99 -23.37
C ARG A 411 -9.06 -27.73 -22.44
N HIS A 412 -8.05 -28.51 -22.87
CA HIS A 412 -7.54 -29.63 -22.08
C HIS A 412 -6.00 -29.75 -21.90
N GLN A 413 -5.14 -28.83 -22.39
CA GLN A 413 -3.67 -28.98 -22.24
C GLN A 413 -2.88 -27.65 -22.22
N LEU A 414 -3.01 -26.80 -21.18
CA LEU A 414 -2.39 -25.46 -21.17
C LEU A 414 -1.30 -25.21 -20.12
N ALA A 415 -1.21 -26.00 -19.03
CA ALA A 415 -0.18 -25.84 -18.01
C ALA A 415 0.12 -27.14 -17.26
N SER A 416 1.30 -27.23 -16.65
CA SER A 416 1.67 -28.28 -15.68
C SER A 416 2.04 -27.65 -14.33
N TYR A 417 1.53 -28.21 -13.24
CA TYR A 417 1.78 -27.76 -11.88
C TYR A 417 2.70 -28.74 -11.14
N ARG A 418 3.71 -28.22 -10.44
CA ARG A 418 4.59 -29.01 -9.58
C ARG A 418 4.69 -28.37 -8.21
N TRP A 419 4.16 -29.08 -7.20
CA TRP A 419 4.29 -28.72 -5.79
C TRP A 419 5.53 -29.36 -5.17
N ALA A 420 6.27 -28.59 -4.39
CA ALA A 420 7.40 -29.07 -3.59
C ALA A 420 7.26 -28.60 -2.13
N LEU A 421 7.63 -29.45 -1.18
CA LEU A 421 7.74 -29.08 0.24
C LEU A 421 9.08 -28.38 0.46
N ALA A 422 9.10 -27.32 1.26
CA ALA A 422 10.30 -26.58 1.61
C ALA A 422 10.42 -26.37 3.13
N VAL A 423 11.66 -26.30 3.60
CA VAL A 423 12.01 -26.02 5.00
C VAL A 423 12.78 -24.71 5.05
N GLY A 424 12.11 -23.64 5.47
CA GLY A 424 12.58 -22.27 5.23
C GLY A 424 12.59 -21.97 3.72
N GLU A 425 13.74 -21.56 3.20
CA GLU A 425 13.92 -21.23 1.78
C GLU A 425 14.31 -22.44 0.91
N ASP A 426 14.59 -23.59 1.50
CA ASP A 426 15.18 -24.74 0.81
C ASP A 426 14.11 -25.76 0.43
N ALA A 427 13.94 -26.03 -0.88
CA ALA A 427 13.09 -27.10 -1.37
C ALA A 427 13.69 -28.48 -1.04
N LEU A 428 12.85 -29.39 -0.54
CA LEU A 428 13.24 -30.76 -0.20
C LEU A 428 13.25 -31.63 -1.46
N THR A 429 14.31 -32.44 -1.59
CA THR A 429 14.42 -33.50 -2.61
C THR A 429 13.55 -34.70 -2.27
N ASP A 430 13.28 -35.57 -3.24
CA ASP A 430 12.49 -36.79 -3.01
C ASP A 430 13.17 -37.75 -2.02
N GLU A 431 14.50 -37.81 -2.01
CA GLU A 431 15.28 -38.60 -1.04
C GLU A 431 15.15 -38.04 0.39
N GLU A 432 15.26 -36.72 0.55
CA GLU A 432 15.05 -36.04 1.84
C GLU A 432 13.60 -36.21 2.33
N LEU A 433 12.62 -36.16 1.42
CA LEU A 433 11.21 -36.39 1.71
C LEU A 433 10.94 -37.85 2.17
N ALA A 434 11.61 -38.82 1.55
CA ALA A 434 11.53 -40.22 1.95
C ALA A 434 12.14 -40.46 3.34
N GLY A 435 13.31 -39.86 3.61
CA GLY A 435 13.95 -39.90 4.92
C GLY A 435 13.07 -39.28 6.02
N LEU A 436 12.47 -38.13 5.74
CA LEU A 436 11.51 -37.45 6.62
C LEU A 436 10.29 -38.30 6.96
N ALA A 437 9.73 -39.00 5.97
CA ALA A 437 8.58 -39.86 6.17
C ALA A 437 8.92 -41.13 6.99
N ALA A 438 10.16 -41.60 6.94
CA ALA A 438 10.62 -42.82 7.61
C ALA A 438 11.01 -42.59 9.08
N ALA A 439 11.69 -41.47 9.39
CA ALA A 439 12.30 -41.24 10.71
C ALA A 439 11.28 -41.01 11.84
N LYS A 440 10.03 -40.58 11.53
CA LYS A 440 9.00 -40.21 12.52
C LYS A 440 9.49 -39.26 13.63
N SER A 441 10.62 -38.57 13.45
CA SER A 441 11.23 -37.65 14.39
C SER A 441 10.93 -36.20 13.97
N SER A 442 10.86 -35.30 14.94
CA SER A 442 10.77 -33.84 14.71
C SER A 442 12.13 -33.20 14.38
N LEU A 443 13.23 -33.91 14.62
CA LEU A 443 14.61 -33.50 14.31
C LEU A 443 15.10 -34.18 13.04
N VAL A 444 15.61 -33.38 12.10
CA VAL A 444 15.99 -33.82 10.76
C VAL A 444 17.32 -33.20 10.36
N ARG A 445 18.21 -33.99 9.77
CA ARG A 445 19.48 -33.51 9.24
C ARG A 445 19.33 -33.12 7.76
N LEU A 446 19.27 -31.82 7.47
CA LEU A 446 19.21 -31.26 6.12
C LEU A 446 20.57 -30.70 5.72
N ARG A 447 21.17 -31.25 4.66
CA ARG A 447 22.48 -30.82 4.11
C ARG A 447 23.57 -30.66 5.19
N GLY A 448 23.62 -31.61 6.12
CA GLY A 448 24.60 -31.65 7.21
C GLY A 448 24.26 -30.80 8.45
N ARG A 449 23.09 -30.15 8.51
CA ARG A 449 22.62 -29.37 9.66
C ARG A 449 21.33 -29.94 10.26
N TRP A 450 21.22 -29.94 11.58
CA TRP A 450 20.01 -30.35 12.30
C TRP A 450 18.98 -29.22 12.29
N VAL A 451 17.74 -29.55 11.93
CA VAL A 451 16.60 -28.64 11.89
C VAL A 451 15.42 -29.32 12.57
N SER A 452 14.74 -28.59 13.45
CA SER A 452 13.46 -29.04 14.01
C SER A 452 12.29 -28.56 13.14
N VAL A 453 11.38 -29.48 12.83
CA VAL A 453 10.16 -29.25 12.05
C VAL A 453 8.93 -29.73 12.81
N ASP A 454 7.81 -29.05 12.60
CA ASP A 454 6.53 -29.40 13.22
C ASP A 454 5.97 -30.71 12.60
N PRO A 455 5.74 -31.76 13.41
CA PRO A 455 5.33 -33.06 12.90
C PRO A 455 3.89 -33.09 12.36
N GLU A 456 2.99 -32.24 12.86
CA GLU A 456 1.61 -32.15 12.35
C GLU A 456 1.58 -31.46 10.98
N LEU A 457 2.31 -30.34 10.86
CA LEU A 457 2.45 -29.61 9.61
C LEU A 457 3.18 -30.42 8.53
N LEU A 458 4.22 -31.19 8.92
CA LEU A 458 4.92 -32.10 8.02
C LEU A 458 3.97 -33.17 7.49
N ARG A 459 3.16 -33.77 8.36
CA ARG A 459 2.17 -34.77 7.97
C ARG A 459 1.13 -34.18 7.01
N ALA A 460 0.61 -33.00 7.31
CA ALA A 460 -0.36 -32.31 6.47
C ALA A 460 0.23 -31.96 5.07
N GLY A 461 1.47 -31.50 5.02
CA GLY A 461 2.19 -31.23 3.77
C GLY A 461 2.44 -32.50 2.94
N LEU A 462 2.87 -33.59 3.58
CA LEU A 462 3.06 -34.89 2.93
C LEU A 462 1.73 -35.48 2.42
N GLU A 463 0.65 -35.34 3.19
CA GLU A 463 -0.68 -35.80 2.76
C GLU A 463 -1.20 -35.00 1.57
N TYR A 464 -0.98 -33.67 1.57
CA TYR A 464 -1.30 -32.80 0.43
C TYR A 464 -0.54 -33.23 -0.83
N LEU A 465 0.76 -33.51 -0.72
CA LEU A 465 1.57 -34.00 -1.84
C LEU A 465 1.19 -35.43 -2.31
N ARG A 466 0.64 -36.28 -1.41
CA ARG A 466 0.19 -37.64 -1.75
C ARG A 466 -1.19 -37.70 -2.39
N ARG A 467 -2.08 -36.75 -2.05
CA ARG A 467 -3.42 -36.65 -2.61
C ARG A 467 -3.43 -36.30 -4.11
N ASP A 468 -2.31 -35.79 -4.63
CA ASP A 468 -2.12 -35.48 -6.03
C ASP A 468 -0.99 -36.35 -6.65
N PRO A 469 -1.26 -37.65 -6.91
CA PRO A 469 -0.24 -38.63 -7.30
C PRO A 469 0.30 -38.46 -8.73
N ASP A 470 -0.34 -37.64 -9.57
CA ASP A 470 0.08 -37.37 -10.95
C ASP A 470 0.95 -36.09 -11.01
N ARG A 471 2.14 -36.14 -10.39
CA ARG A 471 3.17 -35.06 -10.38
C ARG A 471 3.55 -34.48 -11.77
N GLU A 472 3.09 -35.08 -12.87
CA GLU A 472 3.48 -34.76 -14.25
C GLU A 472 2.34 -34.80 -15.31
N LYS A 473 1.07 -35.06 -14.96
CA LYS A 473 -0.05 -34.94 -15.93
C LYS A 473 -0.85 -33.65 -15.70
N PRO A 474 -1.30 -32.95 -16.75
CA PRO A 474 -1.90 -31.62 -16.60
C PRO A 474 -3.36 -31.71 -16.13
N PRO A 475 -3.71 -31.31 -14.89
CA PRO A 475 -4.99 -30.65 -14.70
C PRO A 475 -4.87 -29.27 -15.34
N LEU A 476 -5.89 -28.89 -16.10
CA LEU A 476 -6.00 -27.54 -16.63
C LEU A 476 -5.79 -26.51 -15.51
N PRO A 477 -5.13 -25.38 -15.78
CA PRO A 477 -5.40 -24.20 -14.98
C PRO A 477 -6.91 -23.95 -15.11
N THR A 478 -7.68 -24.26 -14.06
CA THR A 478 -9.05 -23.77 -14.03
C THR A 478 -8.96 -22.23 -14.00
N PRO A 479 -9.99 -21.52 -14.46
CA PRO A 479 -10.11 -20.09 -14.20
C PRO A 479 -9.73 -19.76 -12.74
N ALA A 480 -10.24 -20.54 -11.78
CA ALA A 480 -9.94 -20.38 -10.36
C ALA A 480 -8.44 -20.49 -10.03
N ASP A 481 -7.69 -21.41 -10.65
CA ASP A 481 -6.24 -21.55 -10.41
C ASP A 481 -5.44 -20.37 -10.94
N LEU A 482 -5.81 -19.83 -12.11
CA LEU A 482 -5.19 -18.60 -12.64
C LEU A 482 -5.50 -17.39 -11.76
N LEU A 483 -6.72 -17.32 -11.21
CA LEU A 483 -7.09 -16.26 -10.27
C LEU A 483 -6.35 -16.42 -8.93
N ALA A 484 -6.15 -17.64 -8.44
CA ALA A 484 -5.36 -17.93 -7.25
C ALA A 484 -3.89 -17.52 -7.44
N LEU A 485 -3.30 -17.85 -8.59
CA LEU A 485 -1.96 -17.42 -8.98
C LEU A 485 -1.83 -15.89 -9.01
N LEU A 486 -2.82 -15.18 -9.58
CA LEU A 486 -2.84 -13.72 -9.59
C LEU A 486 -2.87 -13.12 -8.19
N ARG A 487 -3.64 -13.71 -7.27
CA ARG A 487 -3.81 -13.25 -5.89
C ARG A 487 -2.66 -13.66 -4.97
N GLY A 488 -1.89 -14.70 -5.32
CA GLY A 488 -0.90 -15.31 -4.43
C GLY A 488 -1.53 -16.04 -3.23
N GLY A 489 -2.81 -16.42 -3.35
CA GLY A 489 -3.57 -17.08 -2.29
C GLY A 489 -4.03 -18.45 -2.74
N PHE A 490 -3.51 -19.50 -2.10
CA PHE A 490 -3.88 -20.89 -2.34
C PHE A 490 -4.54 -21.47 -1.10
N GLU A 491 -5.56 -22.31 -1.27
CA GLU A 491 -6.12 -23.11 -0.17
C GLU A 491 -5.21 -24.31 0.09
N THR A 492 -4.09 -24.07 0.78
CA THR A 492 -3.08 -25.07 1.11
C THR A 492 -2.93 -25.24 2.62
N PRO A 493 -2.56 -26.45 3.11
CA PRO A 493 -2.35 -26.69 4.54
C PRO A 493 -1.09 -26.00 5.09
N LEU A 494 -0.21 -25.55 4.20
CA LEU A 494 1.03 -24.83 4.51
C LEU A 494 1.08 -23.53 3.71
N PRO A 495 1.77 -22.49 4.22
CA PRO A 495 1.96 -21.25 3.47
C PRO A 495 2.75 -21.52 2.18
N VAL A 496 2.32 -20.89 1.07
CA VAL A 496 3.07 -20.89 -0.18
C VAL A 496 4.04 -19.71 -0.16
N THR A 497 5.34 -19.99 -0.11
CA THR A 497 6.37 -18.94 0.00
C THR A 497 6.92 -18.51 -1.36
N GLU A 498 6.85 -19.39 -2.36
CA GLU A 498 7.40 -19.14 -3.68
C GLU A 498 6.49 -19.71 -4.77
N VAL A 499 6.23 -18.89 -5.79
CA VAL A 499 5.53 -19.29 -7.02
C VAL A 499 6.42 -18.93 -8.19
N THR A 500 6.86 -19.94 -8.93
CA THR A 500 7.63 -19.76 -10.18
C THR A 500 6.71 -20.03 -11.36
N THR A 501 6.67 -19.11 -12.32
CA THR A 501 5.85 -19.23 -13.52
C THR A 501 6.71 -19.06 -14.77
N ASP A 502 6.40 -19.81 -15.83
CA ASP A 502 7.06 -19.65 -17.13
C ASP A 502 6.06 -19.60 -18.30
N GLY A 503 6.57 -19.30 -19.49
CA GLY A 503 5.80 -19.26 -20.73
C GLY A 503 4.68 -18.23 -20.72
N TRP A 504 3.52 -18.59 -21.27
CA TRP A 504 2.38 -17.68 -21.41
C TRP A 504 1.78 -17.25 -20.07
N ILE A 505 1.98 -18.04 -19.00
CA ILE A 505 1.44 -17.73 -17.67
C ILE A 505 2.19 -16.54 -17.08
N ASP A 506 3.52 -16.47 -17.25
CA ASP A 506 4.30 -15.31 -16.86
C ASP A 506 3.84 -14.04 -17.61
N ASP A 507 3.67 -14.15 -18.92
CA ASP A 507 3.17 -13.03 -19.74
C ASP A 507 1.74 -12.62 -19.37
N PHE A 508 0.89 -13.57 -18.98
CA PHE A 508 -0.46 -13.31 -18.48
C PHE A 508 -0.43 -12.59 -17.13
N LEU A 509 0.30 -13.10 -16.14
CA LEU A 509 0.44 -12.50 -14.82
C LEU A 509 1.09 -11.11 -14.89
N ALA A 510 2.01 -10.89 -15.84
CA ALA A 510 2.62 -9.59 -16.10
C ALA A 510 1.74 -8.63 -16.92
N GLY A 511 0.61 -9.09 -17.46
CA GLY A 511 -0.28 -8.31 -18.32
C GLY A 511 0.39 -7.90 -19.65
N ARG A 512 1.23 -8.78 -20.18
CA ARG A 512 1.98 -8.65 -21.44
C ARG A 512 1.49 -9.62 -22.53
N VAL A 513 0.57 -10.52 -22.22
CA VAL A 513 0.08 -11.58 -23.12
C VAL A 513 -0.39 -11.05 -24.49
N GLN A 514 -1.03 -9.88 -24.54
CA GLN A 514 -1.50 -9.21 -25.75
C GLN A 514 -0.39 -8.81 -26.74
N ARG A 515 0.88 -8.75 -26.28
CA ARG A 515 2.05 -8.49 -27.14
C ARG A 515 2.70 -9.78 -27.61
N ALA A 516 2.48 -10.88 -26.90
CA ALA A 516 3.05 -12.18 -27.19
C ALA A 516 2.17 -13.02 -28.13
N ILE A 517 0.87 -12.78 -28.18
CA ILE A 517 -0.07 -13.47 -29.07
C ILE A 517 0.05 -12.91 -30.50
N GLU A 518 0.20 -13.78 -31.51
CA GLU A 518 0.21 -13.33 -32.91
C GLU A 518 -1.21 -12.95 -33.38
N PRO A 519 -1.33 -11.97 -34.29
CA PRO A 519 -2.63 -11.55 -34.80
C PRO A 519 -3.30 -12.66 -35.60
N VAL A 520 -4.62 -12.82 -35.44
CA VAL A 520 -5.41 -13.82 -36.18
C VAL A 520 -6.09 -13.19 -37.39
N GLU A 521 -6.14 -13.93 -38.50
CA GLU A 521 -6.89 -13.54 -39.70
C GLU A 521 -8.36 -13.99 -39.61
N PRO A 522 -9.32 -13.09 -39.87
CA PRO A 522 -10.74 -13.45 -39.88
C PRO A 522 -11.08 -14.34 -41.09
N PRO A 523 -12.16 -15.15 -41.02
CA PRO A 523 -12.55 -16.03 -42.11
C PRO A 523 -12.99 -15.23 -43.35
N PRO A 524 -12.99 -15.83 -44.55
CA PRO A 524 -13.46 -15.18 -45.78
C PRO A 524 -14.91 -14.68 -45.70
N THR A 525 -15.72 -15.24 -44.80
CA THR A 525 -17.12 -14.86 -44.54
C THR A 525 -17.26 -13.53 -43.80
N PHE A 526 -16.16 -12.99 -43.25
CA PHE A 526 -16.10 -11.69 -42.60
C PHE A 526 -15.71 -10.59 -43.61
N VAL A 527 -16.64 -9.68 -43.88
CA VAL A 527 -16.57 -8.66 -44.94
C VAL A 527 -16.00 -7.34 -44.40
N ALA A 528 -14.85 -7.40 -43.73
CA ALA A 528 -14.09 -6.22 -43.32
C ALA A 528 -12.60 -6.53 -43.10
N THR A 529 -11.74 -5.56 -43.42
CA THR A 529 -10.30 -5.63 -43.15
C THR A 529 -10.01 -5.07 -41.76
N LEU A 530 -9.60 -5.94 -40.84
CA LEU A 530 -9.17 -5.54 -39.50
C LEU A 530 -7.84 -4.77 -39.57
N ARG A 531 -7.73 -3.70 -38.77
CA ARG A 531 -6.45 -3.03 -38.53
C ARG A 531 -5.52 -3.87 -37.66
N PRO A 532 -4.20 -3.63 -37.68
CA PRO A 532 -3.25 -4.41 -36.88
C PRO A 532 -3.59 -4.47 -35.38
N TYR A 533 -4.01 -3.34 -34.79
CA TYR A 533 -4.46 -3.36 -33.40
C TYR A 533 -5.76 -4.15 -33.24
N GLN A 534 -6.73 -4.03 -34.15
CA GLN A 534 -7.99 -4.78 -34.08
C GLN A 534 -7.74 -6.28 -34.15
N SER A 535 -6.88 -6.75 -35.06
CA SER A 535 -6.51 -8.17 -35.15
C SER A 535 -5.84 -8.67 -33.87
N ARG A 536 -4.94 -7.88 -33.25
CA ARG A 536 -4.39 -8.21 -31.91
C ARG A 536 -5.47 -8.27 -30.82
N GLY A 537 -6.45 -7.38 -30.87
CA GLY A 537 -7.56 -7.39 -29.91
C GLY A 537 -8.47 -8.61 -30.06
N VAL A 538 -8.72 -9.04 -31.31
CA VAL A 538 -9.43 -10.29 -31.60
C VAL A 538 -8.64 -11.50 -31.11
N ALA A 539 -7.32 -11.53 -31.36
CA ALA A 539 -6.44 -12.59 -30.88
C ALA A 539 -6.45 -12.69 -29.34
N TRP A 540 -6.40 -11.54 -28.65
CA TRP A 540 -6.51 -11.49 -27.20
C TRP A 540 -7.89 -11.98 -26.70
N LEU A 541 -8.99 -11.55 -27.31
CA LEU A 541 -10.33 -12.04 -26.94
C LEU A 541 -10.50 -13.56 -27.17
N SER A 542 -9.91 -14.08 -28.25
CA SER A 542 -9.87 -15.52 -28.54
C SER A 542 -9.09 -16.27 -27.45
N PHE A 543 -7.92 -15.76 -27.07
CA PHE A 543 -7.10 -16.31 -25.99
C PHE A 543 -7.87 -16.34 -24.65
N MET A 544 -8.51 -15.24 -24.25
CA MET A 544 -9.33 -15.17 -23.02
C MET A 544 -10.48 -16.19 -23.06
N THR A 545 -11.11 -16.36 -24.22
CA THR A 545 -12.15 -17.38 -24.43
C THR A 545 -11.60 -18.80 -24.25
N SER A 546 -10.39 -19.08 -24.74
CA SER A 546 -9.75 -20.41 -24.65
C SER A 546 -9.41 -20.83 -23.22
N ILE A 547 -9.03 -19.87 -22.37
CA ILE A 547 -8.69 -20.10 -20.95
C ILE A 547 -9.91 -19.96 -20.02
N GLY A 548 -11.08 -19.60 -20.55
CA GLY A 548 -12.32 -19.47 -19.79
C GLY A 548 -12.38 -18.28 -18.82
N LEU A 549 -11.53 -17.26 -19.01
CA LEU A 549 -11.56 -16.02 -18.24
C LEU A 549 -12.32 -14.94 -19.01
N GLY A 550 -13.17 -14.19 -18.32
CA GLY A 550 -13.87 -13.04 -18.88
C GLY A 550 -12.92 -11.89 -19.25
N ALA A 551 -13.33 -11.10 -20.23
CA ALA A 551 -12.51 -10.06 -20.85
C ALA A 551 -13.21 -8.70 -20.84
N CYS A 552 -12.47 -7.63 -20.60
CA CYS A 552 -12.92 -6.24 -20.74
C CYS A 552 -12.15 -5.57 -21.88
N LEU A 553 -12.84 -5.35 -23.01
CA LEU A 553 -12.32 -4.56 -24.12
C LEU A 553 -12.72 -3.10 -23.91
N ALA A 554 -11.76 -2.33 -23.41
CA ALA A 554 -11.86 -0.96 -22.97
C ALA A 554 -11.21 0.03 -23.94
N ASP A 555 -11.15 -0.30 -25.24
CA ASP A 555 -10.63 0.61 -26.26
C ASP A 555 -11.41 1.93 -26.30
N ASP A 556 -10.69 3.01 -26.59
CA ASP A 556 -11.31 4.32 -26.83
C ASP A 556 -12.44 4.22 -27.86
N MET A 557 -13.45 5.06 -27.67
CA MET A 557 -14.62 4.98 -28.50
C MET A 557 -14.30 5.31 -29.95
N GLY A 558 -14.79 4.49 -30.87
CA GLY A 558 -14.51 4.65 -32.29
C GLY A 558 -13.34 3.82 -32.81
N LEU A 559 -12.59 3.11 -31.95
CA LEU A 559 -11.57 2.14 -32.37
C LEU A 559 -12.15 0.79 -32.87
N GLY A 560 -13.47 0.66 -32.97
CA GLY A 560 -14.12 -0.50 -33.60
C GLY A 560 -14.21 -1.74 -32.69
N LYS A 561 -14.64 -1.57 -31.43
CA LYS A 561 -14.95 -2.70 -30.52
C LYS A 561 -15.98 -3.67 -31.10
N THR A 562 -17.03 -3.14 -31.73
CA THR A 562 -18.08 -3.91 -32.40
C THR A 562 -17.52 -4.82 -33.50
N VAL A 563 -16.69 -4.26 -34.38
CA VAL A 563 -16.02 -5.00 -35.47
C VAL A 563 -15.11 -6.10 -34.93
N GLN A 564 -14.37 -5.85 -33.85
CA GLN A 564 -13.53 -6.86 -33.20
C GLN A 564 -14.37 -8.02 -32.64
N LEU A 565 -15.49 -7.73 -31.96
CA LEU A 565 -16.37 -8.79 -31.47
C LEU A 565 -16.98 -9.59 -32.63
N LEU A 566 -17.48 -8.93 -33.68
CA LEU A 566 -18.08 -9.62 -34.83
C LEU A 566 -17.07 -10.50 -35.56
N ALA A 567 -15.80 -10.06 -35.66
CA ALA A 567 -14.74 -10.89 -36.22
C ALA A 567 -14.49 -12.15 -35.38
N LEU A 568 -14.46 -12.01 -34.05
CA LEU A 568 -14.33 -13.15 -33.14
C LEU A 568 -15.50 -14.13 -33.29
N GLU A 569 -16.74 -13.63 -33.31
CA GLU A 569 -17.93 -14.49 -33.49
C GLU A 569 -17.89 -15.20 -34.85
N ALA A 570 -17.55 -14.49 -35.94
CA ALA A 570 -17.42 -15.10 -37.27
C ALA A 570 -16.33 -16.18 -37.30
N MET A 571 -15.17 -15.93 -36.69
CA MET A 571 -14.07 -16.89 -36.60
C MET A 571 -14.48 -18.16 -35.86
N GLU A 572 -15.12 -18.03 -34.70
CA GLU A 572 -15.51 -19.18 -33.89
C GLU A 572 -16.62 -20.00 -34.56
N ARG A 573 -17.55 -19.32 -35.24
CA ARG A 573 -18.66 -19.96 -35.98
C ARG A 573 -18.21 -20.72 -37.22
N ALA A 574 -17.17 -20.23 -37.89
CA ALA A 574 -16.60 -20.91 -39.05
C ALA A 574 -15.89 -22.23 -38.69
N GLN A 575 -15.50 -22.39 -37.42
CA GLN A 575 -14.72 -23.54 -36.95
C GLN A 575 -15.58 -24.60 -36.25
N ASP A 576 -16.62 -24.19 -35.52
CA ASP A 576 -17.39 -25.09 -34.65
C ASP A 576 -18.86 -24.62 -34.50
N ASP A 577 -19.78 -25.57 -34.33
CA ASP A 577 -21.18 -25.25 -34.06
C ASP A 577 -21.37 -25.00 -32.55
N ARG A 578 -21.34 -23.72 -32.17
CA ARG A 578 -21.37 -23.31 -30.76
C ARG A 578 -22.77 -22.91 -30.29
N GLN A 579 -22.95 -22.84 -28.97
CA GLN A 579 -24.14 -22.23 -28.36
C GLN A 579 -24.25 -20.73 -28.74
N PRO A 580 -25.43 -20.09 -28.71
CA PRO A 580 -25.57 -18.68 -29.10
C PRO A 580 -24.80 -17.72 -28.19
N THR A 581 -24.52 -16.52 -28.70
CA THR A 581 -23.98 -15.39 -27.94
C THR A 581 -25.11 -14.42 -27.57
N LEU A 582 -25.23 -14.07 -26.28
CA LEU A 582 -26.16 -13.06 -25.80
C LEU A 582 -25.46 -11.70 -25.72
N LEU A 583 -25.96 -10.71 -26.46
CA LEU A 583 -25.46 -9.35 -26.47
C LEU A 583 -26.47 -8.41 -25.84
N VAL A 584 -26.06 -7.73 -24.77
CA VAL A 584 -26.87 -6.76 -24.04
C VAL A 584 -26.30 -5.38 -24.27
N CYS A 585 -27.08 -4.49 -24.88
CA CYS A 585 -26.65 -3.12 -25.19
C CYS A 585 -27.70 -2.07 -24.75
N PRO A 586 -27.35 -0.78 -24.70
CA PRO A 586 -28.35 0.28 -24.59
C PRO A 586 -29.35 0.22 -25.74
N MET A 587 -30.59 0.67 -25.49
CA MET A 587 -31.68 0.66 -26.48
C MET A 587 -31.30 1.39 -27.77
N SER A 588 -30.50 2.44 -27.67
CA SER A 588 -29.97 3.21 -28.80
C SER A 588 -29.08 2.40 -29.76
N LEU A 589 -28.44 1.32 -29.28
CA LEU A 589 -27.43 0.58 -30.05
C LEU A 589 -28.01 -0.63 -30.80
N LEU A 590 -29.26 -1.03 -30.52
CA LEU A 590 -29.90 -2.20 -31.16
C LEU A 590 -29.81 -2.15 -32.69
N GLY A 591 -30.23 -1.03 -33.28
CA GLY A 591 -30.19 -0.85 -34.74
C GLY A 591 -28.77 -0.77 -35.31
N THR A 592 -27.82 -0.27 -34.52
CA THR A 592 -26.40 -0.23 -34.91
C THR A 592 -25.81 -1.64 -34.98
N TRP A 593 -26.03 -2.47 -33.97
CA TRP A 593 -25.58 -3.88 -33.99
C TRP A 593 -26.18 -4.67 -35.16
N GLN A 594 -27.47 -4.47 -35.46
CA GLN A 594 -28.11 -5.11 -36.60
C GLN A 594 -27.45 -4.70 -37.93
N ARG A 595 -27.24 -3.38 -38.15
CA ARG A 595 -26.61 -2.86 -39.38
C ARG A 595 -25.15 -3.27 -39.51
N GLU A 596 -24.37 -3.18 -38.43
CA GLU A 596 -22.95 -3.54 -38.45
C GLU A 596 -22.76 -5.05 -38.65
N THR A 597 -23.61 -5.89 -38.07
CA THR A 597 -23.56 -7.34 -38.33
C THR A 597 -23.90 -7.66 -39.78
N ALA A 598 -24.99 -7.09 -40.32
CA ALA A 598 -25.36 -7.28 -41.72
C ALA A 598 -24.27 -6.79 -42.71
N LYS A 599 -23.50 -5.78 -42.32
CA LYS A 599 -22.41 -5.22 -43.12
C LYS A 599 -21.12 -6.04 -43.05
N PHE A 600 -20.71 -6.45 -41.85
CA PHE A 600 -19.37 -7.02 -41.61
C PHE A 600 -19.37 -8.54 -41.48
N ALA A 601 -20.48 -9.15 -41.06
CA ALA A 601 -20.61 -10.59 -40.87
C ALA A 601 -22.00 -11.05 -41.32
N PRO A 602 -22.32 -10.97 -42.63
CA PRO A 602 -23.66 -11.21 -43.16
C PRO A 602 -24.17 -12.64 -42.97
N GLU A 603 -23.27 -13.60 -42.75
CA GLU A 603 -23.63 -15.00 -42.50
C GLU A 603 -24.03 -15.29 -41.04
N LEU A 604 -23.80 -14.36 -40.10
CA LEU A 604 -24.24 -14.52 -38.72
C LEU A 604 -25.76 -14.31 -38.62
N ARG A 605 -26.47 -15.30 -38.07
CA ARG A 605 -27.92 -15.22 -37.84
C ARG A 605 -28.20 -14.42 -36.58
N VAL A 606 -28.66 -13.18 -36.75
CA VAL A 606 -28.96 -12.25 -35.65
C VAL A 606 -30.44 -12.26 -35.31
N HIS A 607 -30.76 -12.39 -34.02
CA HIS A 607 -32.11 -12.25 -33.50
C HIS A 607 -32.22 -11.05 -32.54
N LEU A 608 -33.18 -10.15 -32.77
CA LEU A 608 -33.47 -9.03 -31.88
C LEU A 608 -34.54 -9.42 -30.85
N HIS A 609 -34.13 -9.62 -29.60
CA HIS A 609 -35.04 -9.91 -28.48
C HIS A 609 -35.47 -8.62 -27.77
N HIS A 610 -36.45 -7.90 -28.34
CA HIS A 610 -36.93 -6.62 -27.80
C HIS A 610 -38.38 -6.30 -28.24
N GLY A 611 -39.12 -5.55 -27.44
CA GLY A 611 -40.50 -5.09 -27.76
C GLY A 611 -41.61 -5.82 -27.00
N ALA A 612 -42.85 -5.37 -27.17
CA ALA A 612 -44.03 -5.95 -26.52
C ALA A 612 -44.44 -7.29 -27.14
N ASP A 613 -44.27 -7.44 -28.46
CA ASP A 613 -44.54 -8.66 -29.23
C ASP A 613 -43.32 -9.58 -29.32
N ARG A 614 -42.33 -9.44 -28.41
CA ARG A 614 -41.15 -10.30 -28.41
C ARG A 614 -41.58 -11.72 -28.06
N GLY A 615 -41.27 -12.67 -28.95
CA GLY A 615 -41.52 -14.09 -28.75
C GLY A 615 -40.57 -14.69 -27.71
N ARG A 616 -40.56 -16.02 -27.60
CA ARG A 616 -39.57 -16.73 -26.79
C ARG A 616 -38.17 -16.54 -27.37
N VAL A 617 -37.18 -16.55 -26.50
CA VAL A 617 -35.76 -16.50 -26.87
C VAL A 617 -35.45 -17.75 -27.71
N PRO A 618 -34.93 -17.60 -28.95
CA PRO A 618 -34.65 -18.74 -29.80
C PRO A 618 -33.49 -19.55 -29.21
N THR A 619 -33.73 -20.83 -28.97
CA THR A 619 -32.71 -21.80 -28.53
C THR A 619 -31.95 -22.44 -29.68
N GLU A 620 -32.49 -22.36 -30.90
CA GLU A 620 -31.90 -22.93 -32.11
C GLU A 620 -31.97 -21.92 -33.27
N GLY A 621 -30.96 -21.91 -34.14
CA GLY A 621 -30.97 -21.14 -35.38
C GLY A 621 -30.56 -19.67 -35.28
N ALA A 622 -30.16 -19.18 -34.10
CA ALA A 622 -29.56 -17.86 -33.90
C ALA A 622 -28.11 -17.99 -33.42
N ASP A 623 -27.20 -17.22 -34.03
CA ASP A 623 -25.79 -17.17 -33.62
C ASP A 623 -25.55 -16.03 -32.62
N LEU A 624 -26.28 -14.92 -32.79
CA LEU A 624 -26.22 -13.71 -31.96
C LEU A 624 -27.63 -13.25 -31.57
N VAL A 625 -27.91 -13.21 -30.27
CA VAL A 625 -29.16 -12.67 -29.72
C VAL A 625 -28.89 -11.30 -29.10
N VAL A 626 -29.50 -10.24 -29.64
CA VAL A 626 -29.28 -8.86 -29.20
C VAL A 626 -30.49 -8.37 -28.40
N THR A 627 -30.26 -7.87 -27.19
CA THR A 627 -31.31 -7.34 -26.31
C THR A 627 -30.84 -6.09 -25.56
N THR A 628 -31.72 -5.52 -24.74
CA THR A 628 -31.42 -4.36 -23.90
C THR A 628 -31.30 -4.73 -22.44
N TYR A 629 -30.57 -3.94 -21.64
CA TYR A 629 -30.44 -4.15 -20.19
C TYR A 629 -31.79 -4.26 -19.47
N SER A 630 -32.79 -3.47 -19.87
CA SER A 630 -34.13 -3.52 -19.26
C SER A 630 -34.92 -4.77 -19.68
N THR A 631 -34.79 -5.21 -20.93
CA THR A 631 -35.39 -6.46 -21.40
C THR A 631 -34.72 -7.68 -20.74
N ALA A 632 -33.39 -7.72 -20.69
CA ALA A 632 -32.64 -8.79 -20.04
C ALA A 632 -32.97 -8.94 -18.56
N ALA A 633 -33.21 -7.82 -17.85
CA ALA A 633 -33.63 -7.85 -16.47
C ALA A 633 -35.06 -8.40 -16.27
N ARG A 634 -35.97 -8.12 -17.21
CA ARG A 634 -37.36 -8.61 -17.15
C ARG A 634 -37.47 -10.08 -17.50
N ASP A 635 -36.70 -10.52 -18.48
CA ASP A 635 -36.74 -11.89 -19.01
C ASP A 635 -35.61 -12.76 -18.45
N ALA A 636 -35.08 -12.38 -17.28
CA ALA A 636 -33.89 -13.00 -16.69
C ALA A 636 -34.04 -14.52 -16.47
N ASP A 637 -35.22 -14.96 -16.04
CA ASP A 637 -35.48 -16.38 -15.78
C ASP A 637 -35.52 -17.20 -17.09
N GLU A 638 -36.02 -16.64 -18.19
CA GLU A 638 -35.99 -17.27 -19.51
C GLU A 638 -34.55 -17.32 -20.05
N LEU A 639 -33.82 -16.21 -19.97
CA LEU A 639 -32.42 -16.13 -20.40
C LEU A 639 -31.50 -17.04 -19.58
N ALA A 640 -31.80 -17.26 -18.29
CA ALA A 640 -31.06 -18.18 -17.43
C ALA A 640 -31.30 -19.66 -17.79
N GLY A 641 -32.40 -19.99 -18.46
CA GLY A 641 -32.69 -21.33 -18.96
C GLY A 641 -31.89 -21.73 -20.21
N VAL A 642 -31.26 -20.76 -20.89
CA VAL A 642 -30.44 -20.98 -22.09
C VAL A 642 -28.97 -21.08 -21.71
N ARG A 643 -28.23 -22.03 -22.30
CA ARG A 643 -26.78 -22.11 -22.17
C ARG A 643 -26.15 -21.18 -23.20
N TRP A 644 -25.48 -20.13 -22.75
CA TRP A 644 -24.83 -19.18 -23.64
C TRP A 644 -23.35 -19.54 -23.82
N HIS A 645 -22.87 -19.46 -25.07
CA HIS A 645 -21.43 -19.52 -25.34
C HIS A 645 -20.74 -18.30 -24.73
N ARG A 646 -21.28 -17.11 -25.02
CA ARG A 646 -20.76 -15.83 -24.56
C ARG A 646 -21.88 -14.90 -24.10
N LEU A 647 -21.64 -14.19 -23.00
CA LEU A 647 -22.42 -13.01 -22.61
C LEU A 647 -21.61 -11.75 -22.89
N VAL A 648 -22.15 -10.85 -23.69
CA VAL A 648 -21.52 -9.59 -24.09
C VAL A 648 -22.29 -8.43 -23.51
N LEU A 649 -21.60 -7.52 -22.82
CA LEU A 649 -22.12 -6.30 -22.26
C LEU A 649 -21.55 -5.11 -23.02
N ASP A 650 -22.35 -4.49 -23.88
CA ASP A 650 -21.97 -3.27 -24.59
C ASP A 650 -22.36 -2.03 -23.78
N GLU A 651 -21.48 -1.04 -23.75
CA GLU A 651 -21.55 0.14 -22.87
C GLU A 651 -21.97 -0.26 -21.44
N ALA A 652 -21.11 -1.05 -20.78
CA ALA A 652 -21.36 -1.68 -19.47
C ALA A 652 -21.61 -0.71 -18.29
N GLN A 653 -21.96 0.55 -18.54
CA GLN A 653 -22.39 1.54 -17.56
C GLN A 653 -23.58 1.05 -16.71
N ALA A 654 -24.51 0.30 -17.31
CA ALA A 654 -25.71 -0.18 -16.62
C ALA A 654 -25.45 -1.22 -15.53
N VAL A 655 -24.25 -1.83 -15.49
CA VAL A 655 -23.88 -2.87 -14.50
C VAL A 655 -22.90 -2.39 -13.42
N LYS A 656 -22.59 -1.10 -13.41
CA LYS A 656 -21.65 -0.47 -12.46
C LYS A 656 -22.07 -0.59 -11.00
N ASN A 657 -23.37 -0.54 -10.73
CA ASN A 657 -23.92 -0.77 -9.41
C ASN A 657 -24.51 -2.18 -9.31
N GLN A 658 -23.85 -3.05 -8.53
CA GLN A 658 -24.26 -4.44 -8.29
C GLN A 658 -25.68 -4.59 -7.74
N ASN A 659 -26.23 -3.58 -7.07
CA ASN A 659 -27.55 -3.64 -6.44
C ASN A 659 -28.69 -3.32 -7.42
N THR A 660 -28.38 -3.00 -8.67
CA THR A 660 -29.40 -2.72 -9.68
C THR A 660 -30.00 -4.02 -10.21
N GLY A 661 -31.31 -4.01 -10.50
CA GLY A 661 -32.02 -5.16 -11.05
C GLY A 661 -31.33 -5.77 -12.29
N PRO A 662 -30.90 -4.97 -13.29
CA PRO A 662 -30.13 -5.48 -14.42
C PRO A 662 -28.81 -6.15 -14.03
N ALA A 663 -28.01 -5.57 -13.12
CA ALA A 663 -26.74 -6.17 -12.71
C ALA A 663 -26.92 -7.49 -11.96
N GLN A 664 -27.97 -7.64 -11.17
CA GLN A 664 -28.30 -8.89 -10.48
C GLN A 664 -28.82 -9.96 -11.46
N ALA A 665 -29.67 -9.56 -12.41
CA ALA A 665 -30.19 -10.46 -13.44
C ALA A 665 -29.07 -11.05 -14.32
N LEU A 666 -28.16 -10.20 -14.81
CA LEU A 666 -27.09 -10.63 -15.72
C LEU A 666 -26.06 -11.56 -15.06
N ARG A 667 -25.88 -11.50 -13.75
CA ARG A 667 -25.03 -12.45 -13.00
C ARG A 667 -25.63 -13.86 -12.95
N ARG A 668 -26.96 -13.98 -12.95
CA ARG A 668 -27.67 -15.27 -12.92
C ARG A 668 -27.62 -16.03 -14.25
N ILE A 669 -27.34 -15.33 -15.36
CA ILE A 669 -27.29 -15.94 -16.69
C ILE A 669 -26.02 -16.80 -16.82
N PRO A 670 -26.15 -18.11 -17.12
CA PRO A 670 -25.00 -18.99 -17.30
C PRO A 670 -24.36 -18.75 -18.67
N ALA A 671 -23.09 -18.37 -18.69
CA ALA A 671 -22.31 -18.15 -19.90
C ALA A 671 -20.91 -18.77 -19.77
N GLY A 672 -20.44 -19.42 -20.83
CA GLY A 672 -19.10 -20.04 -20.86
C GLY A 672 -17.96 -19.01 -20.88
N HIS A 673 -18.23 -17.80 -21.37
CA HIS A 673 -17.30 -16.68 -21.39
C HIS A 673 -18.07 -15.36 -21.30
N ARG A 674 -17.47 -14.32 -20.70
CA ARG A 674 -18.10 -13.00 -20.51
C ARG A 674 -17.22 -11.91 -21.09
N VAL A 675 -17.80 -11.00 -21.85
CA VAL A 675 -17.09 -9.86 -22.46
C VAL A 675 -17.78 -8.57 -22.10
N ALA A 676 -17.04 -7.58 -21.63
CA ALA A 676 -17.50 -6.20 -21.55
C ALA A 676 -16.85 -5.35 -22.63
N LEU A 677 -17.65 -4.56 -23.34
CA LEU A 677 -17.22 -3.53 -24.27
C LEU A 677 -17.53 -2.18 -23.64
N THR A 678 -16.49 -1.38 -23.37
CA THR A 678 -16.67 -0.06 -22.75
C THR A 678 -15.63 0.92 -23.29
N GLY A 679 -15.93 2.22 -23.29
CA GLY A 679 -14.93 3.27 -23.55
C GLY A 679 -14.13 3.65 -22.30
N THR A 680 -14.78 3.58 -21.14
CA THR A 680 -14.21 3.97 -19.84
C THR A 680 -14.53 2.88 -18.81
N PRO A 681 -13.60 1.94 -18.54
CA PRO A 681 -13.83 0.83 -17.61
C PRO A 681 -13.97 1.33 -16.17
N VAL A 682 -13.35 2.47 -15.85
CA VAL A 682 -13.56 3.26 -14.64
C VAL A 682 -13.98 4.65 -15.08
N GLU A 683 -15.21 5.05 -14.78
CA GLU A 683 -15.70 6.39 -15.11
C GLU A 683 -15.75 7.26 -13.87
N ASN A 684 -16.20 6.70 -12.73
CA ASN A 684 -16.55 7.52 -11.57
C ASN A 684 -16.08 6.98 -10.20
N ARG A 685 -15.87 5.67 -9.97
CA ARG A 685 -15.43 5.10 -8.68
C ARG A 685 -14.72 3.76 -8.86
N LEU A 686 -13.81 3.38 -7.95
CA LEU A 686 -13.20 2.03 -7.96
C LEU A 686 -14.20 0.89 -7.75
N ALA A 687 -15.34 1.19 -7.11
CA ALA A 687 -16.45 0.24 -6.96
C ALA A 687 -17.04 -0.24 -8.30
N ASP A 688 -16.95 0.59 -9.36
CA ASP A 688 -17.41 0.22 -10.71
C ASP A 688 -16.50 -0.85 -11.31
N LEU A 689 -15.18 -0.69 -11.12
CA LEU A 689 -14.17 -1.65 -11.55
C LEU A 689 -14.36 -3.00 -10.86
N TRP A 690 -14.63 -2.99 -9.55
CA TRP A 690 -14.94 -4.21 -8.82
C TRP A 690 -16.21 -4.87 -9.34
N SER A 691 -17.30 -4.11 -9.52
CA SER A 691 -18.57 -4.67 -9.97
C SER A 691 -18.48 -5.30 -11.37
N LEU A 692 -17.71 -4.67 -12.27
CA LEU A 692 -17.44 -5.19 -13.61
C LEU A 692 -16.53 -6.43 -13.55
N SER A 693 -15.44 -6.36 -12.79
CA SER A 693 -14.48 -7.46 -12.66
C SER A 693 -15.13 -8.69 -12.02
N ASP A 694 -15.96 -8.51 -11.00
CA ASP A 694 -16.70 -9.59 -10.35
C ASP A 694 -17.72 -10.24 -11.30
N LEU A 695 -18.37 -9.45 -12.16
CA LEU A 695 -19.27 -10.01 -13.16
C LEU A 695 -18.51 -10.82 -14.22
N LEU A 696 -17.36 -10.34 -14.68
CA LEU A 696 -16.56 -10.99 -15.72
C LEU A 696 -15.78 -12.20 -15.20
N ASN A 697 -15.14 -12.05 -14.04
CA ASN A 697 -14.25 -12.98 -13.38
C ASN A 697 -14.52 -12.98 -11.86
N PRO A 698 -15.57 -13.69 -11.40
CA PRO A 698 -15.93 -13.73 -9.99
C PRO A 698 -14.75 -14.14 -9.09
N GLY A 699 -14.54 -13.40 -8.00
CA GLY A 699 -13.52 -13.73 -6.99
C GLY A 699 -12.10 -13.19 -7.24
N VAL A 700 -11.80 -12.61 -8.40
CA VAL A 700 -10.46 -12.02 -8.70
C VAL A 700 -10.05 -10.98 -7.67
N LEU A 701 -10.97 -10.07 -7.34
CA LEU A 701 -10.72 -8.93 -6.46
C LEU A 701 -11.22 -9.19 -5.03
N GLY A 702 -11.52 -10.45 -4.70
CA GLY A 702 -12.12 -10.82 -3.42
C GLY A 702 -13.55 -10.30 -3.25
N GLY A 703 -14.06 -10.41 -2.02
CA GLY A 703 -15.40 -9.91 -1.68
C GLY A 703 -15.47 -8.38 -1.70
N ARG A 704 -16.68 -7.81 -1.80
CA ARG A 704 -16.89 -6.35 -1.83
C ARG A 704 -16.28 -5.61 -0.64
N GLN A 705 -16.34 -6.23 0.55
CA GLN A 705 -15.79 -5.70 1.80
C GLN A 705 -14.25 -5.71 1.77
N GLU A 706 -13.65 -6.85 1.41
CA GLU A 706 -12.20 -7.01 1.25
C GLU A 706 -11.64 -6.00 0.24
N PHE A 707 -12.29 -5.86 -0.92
CA PHE A 707 -11.92 -4.87 -1.93
C PHE A 707 -11.96 -3.44 -1.40
N ARG A 708 -12.96 -3.11 -0.59
CA ARG A 708 -13.12 -1.78 -0.01
C ARG A 708 -11.96 -1.44 0.94
N GLU A 709 -11.60 -2.39 1.79
CA GLU A 709 -10.57 -2.21 2.82
C GLU A 709 -9.16 -2.21 2.23
N ARG A 710 -8.91 -3.08 1.23
CA ARG A 710 -7.60 -3.25 0.59
C ARG A 710 -7.30 -2.25 -0.53
N PHE A 711 -8.31 -1.78 -1.27
CA PHE A 711 -8.08 -0.93 -2.44
C PHE A 711 -8.86 0.38 -2.39
N GLU A 712 -10.18 0.35 -2.26
CA GLU A 712 -11.02 1.56 -2.38
C GLU A 712 -10.67 2.64 -1.35
N VAL A 713 -10.60 2.30 -0.06
CA VAL A 713 -10.28 3.26 1.01
C VAL A 713 -8.82 3.72 0.98
N PRO A 714 -7.81 2.84 0.84
CA PRO A 714 -6.42 3.27 0.68
C PRO A 714 -6.20 4.20 -0.51
N ILE A 715 -6.78 3.89 -1.67
CA ILE A 715 -6.54 4.65 -2.89
C ILE A 715 -7.33 5.97 -2.88
N GLU A 716 -8.65 5.92 -2.71
CA GLU A 716 -9.50 7.12 -2.86
C GLU A 716 -9.37 8.09 -1.67
N ARG A 717 -9.06 7.61 -0.45
CA ARG A 717 -8.96 8.47 0.74
C ARG A 717 -7.53 8.79 1.18
N ARG A 718 -6.60 7.86 1.00
CA ARG A 718 -5.22 7.98 1.51
C ARG A 718 -4.19 8.20 0.41
N GLY A 719 -4.56 8.13 -0.87
CA GLY A 719 -3.65 8.31 -1.99
C GLY A 719 -2.56 7.23 -2.08
N ASP A 720 -2.85 6.01 -1.61
CA ASP A 720 -1.88 4.92 -1.52
C ASP A 720 -1.50 4.38 -2.92
N LEU A 721 -0.28 4.73 -3.35
CA LEU A 721 0.28 4.31 -4.64
C LEU A 721 0.59 2.80 -4.70
N ALA A 722 0.91 2.17 -3.58
CA ALA A 722 1.21 0.74 -3.54
C ALA A 722 -0.08 -0.07 -3.77
N ALA A 723 -1.17 0.31 -3.10
CA ALA A 723 -2.49 -0.28 -3.30
C ALA A 723 -2.99 -0.07 -4.75
N ALA A 724 -2.78 1.11 -5.33
CA ALA A 724 -3.12 1.39 -6.72
C ALA A 724 -2.31 0.54 -7.72
N THR A 725 -1.02 0.35 -7.46
CA THR A 725 -0.13 -0.48 -8.29
C THR A 725 -0.53 -1.95 -8.21
N GLU A 726 -0.87 -2.44 -7.01
CA GLU A 726 -1.36 -3.80 -6.82
C GLU A 726 -2.69 -4.04 -7.55
N LEU A 727 -3.66 -3.13 -7.42
CA LEU A 727 -4.94 -3.23 -8.13
C LEU A 727 -4.74 -3.27 -9.66
N ARG A 728 -3.83 -2.46 -10.18
CA ARG A 728 -3.47 -2.49 -11.61
C ARG A 728 -2.87 -3.83 -12.02
N ARG A 729 -1.95 -4.39 -11.22
CA ARG A 729 -1.37 -5.71 -11.48
C ARG A 729 -2.45 -6.79 -11.57
N LEU A 730 -3.41 -6.77 -10.65
CA LEU A 730 -4.51 -7.74 -10.62
C LEU A 730 -5.47 -7.58 -11.80
N THR A 731 -5.72 -6.36 -12.26
CA THR A 731 -6.76 -6.07 -13.28
C THR A 731 -6.28 -6.07 -14.72
N ARG A 732 -4.99 -5.79 -14.94
CA ARG A 732 -4.37 -5.71 -16.26
C ARG A 732 -4.54 -6.96 -17.15
N PRO A 733 -4.47 -8.20 -16.66
CA PRO A 733 -4.51 -9.38 -17.53
C PRO A 733 -5.82 -9.56 -18.31
N PHE A 734 -6.93 -9.09 -17.75
CA PHE A 734 -8.28 -9.21 -18.35
C PHE A 734 -8.86 -7.88 -18.83
N LEU A 735 -8.06 -6.79 -18.81
CA LEU A 735 -8.46 -5.47 -19.28
C LEU A 735 -7.54 -5.02 -20.41
N LEU A 736 -8.08 -4.97 -21.63
CA LEU A 736 -7.39 -4.42 -22.79
C LEU A 736 -7.93 -3.02 -23.09
N ARG A 737 -7.11 -2.00 -22.87
CA ARG A 737 -7.42 -0.59 -23.19
C ARG A 737 -6.36 -0.03 -24.12
N ARG A 738 -6.81 0.64 -25.17
CA ARG A 738 -5.98 1.37 -26.15
C ARG A 738 -6.58 2.73 -26.40
N LEU A 739 -5.73 3.74 -26.43
CA LEU A 739 -6.13 5.12 -26.64
C LEU A 739 -6.01 5.49 -28.12
N LYS A 740 -6.76 6.50 -28.58
CA LYS A 740 -6.55 7.04 -29.95
C LYS A 740 -5.17 7.67 -30.10
N THR A 741 -4.60 8.15 -29.00
CA THR A 741 -3.26 8.73 -28.90
C THR A 741 -2.15 7.66 -28.88
N ASP A 742 -2.47 6.37 -28.79
CA ASP A 742 -1.45 5.33 -28.81
C ASP A 742 -0.70 5.34 -30.15
N PRO A 743 0.65 5.34 -30.16
CA PRO A 743 1.43 5.29 -31.39
C PRO A 743 1.08 4.12 -32.31
N THR A 744 0.60 3.00 -31.73
CA THR A 744 0.16 1.82 -32.47
C THR A 744 -1.22 1.95 -33.14
N VAL A 745 -1.94 3.03 -32.84
CA VAL A 745 -3.27 3.41 -33.34
C VAL A 745 -3.20 4.69 -34.19
N LEU A 746 -2.29 5.61 -33.85
CA LEU A 746 -2.15 6.96 -34.43
C LEU A 746 -1.87 6.99 -35.94
N ALA A 747 -1.31 5.92 -36.51
CA ALA A 747 -0.98 5.86 -37.94
C ALA A 747 -2.21 5.96 -38.88
N ASP A 748 -3.43 5.76 -38.37
CA ASP A 748 -4.65 5.57 -39.17
C ASP A 748 -5.76 6.61 -38.92
N LEU A 749 -5.59 7.60 -38.02
CA LEU A 749 -6.58 8.65 -37.73
C LEU A 749 -6.04 10.04 -38.11
N PRO A 750 -6.83 10.92 -38.77
CA PRO A 750 -6.42 12.29 -39.05
C PRO A 750 -6.29 13.11 -37.75
N GLU A 751 -5.71 14.31 -37.83
CA GLU A 751 -5.48 15.15 -36.65
C GLU A 751 -6.81 15.61 -36.02
N LYS A 752 -6.93 15.50 -34.69
CA LYS A 752 -7.98 16.11 -33.87
C LYS A 752 -7.43 17.40 -33.27
N ILE A 753 -8.02 18.54 -33.60
CA ILE A 753 -7.62 19.85 -33.07
C ILE A 753 -8.69 20.30 -32.08
N GLU A 754 -8.36 20.40 -30.81
CA GLU A 754 -9.24 20.93 -29.79
C GLU A 754 -8.98 22.42 -29.57
N ILE A 755 -10.03 23.23 -29.62
CA ILE A 755 -9.98 24.68 -29.52
C ILE A 755 -10.99 25.13 -28.47
N LEU A 756 -10.50 25.85 -27.46
CA LEU A 756 -11.39 26.58 -26.54
C LEU A 756 -11.95 27.79 -27.28
N GLN A 757 -13.27 27.83 -27.45
CA GLN A 757 -13.94 28.94 -28.10
C GLN A 757 -14.48 29.90 -27.06
N GLU A 758 -13.68 30.92 -26.75
CA GLU A 758 -14.09 31.97 -25.83
C GLU A 758 -15.14 32.90 -26.45
N TYR A 759 -16.04 33.38 -25.59
CA TYR A 759 -17.01 34.42 -25.88
C TYR A 759 -17.28 35.24 -24.61
N ARG A 760 -17.86 36.44 -24.76
CA ARG A 760 -18.21 37.34 -23.64
C ARG A 760 -19.73 37.43 -23.47
N LEU A 761 -20.21 37.67 -22.25
CA LEU A 761 -21.64 37.88 -21.98
C LEU A 761 -22.07 39.27 -22.40
N THR A 762 -23.30 39.38 -22.91
CA THR A 762 -23.94 40.69 -23.15
C THR A 762 -24.28 41.38 -21.83
N ARG A 763 -24.50 42.71 -21.87
CA ARG A 763 -24.93 43.48 -20.68
C ARG A 763 -26.19 42.93 -20.03
N GLU A 764 -27.13 42.42 -20.83
CA GLU A 764 -28.34 41.76 -20.35
C GLU A 764 -28.00 40.47 -19.59
N GLN A 765 -27.16 39.61 -20.17
CA GLN A 765 -26.71 38.37 -19.54
C GLN A 765 -25.94 38.64 -18.24
N VAL A 766 -25.04 39.64 -18.20
CA VAL A 766 -24.29 40.03 -16.99
C VAL A 766 -25.24 40.42 -15.86
N THR A 767 -26.27 41.22 -16.19
CA THR A 767 -27.26 41.69 -15.20
C THR A 767 -28.08 40.51 -14.66
N LEU A 768 -28.58 39.64 -15.54
CA LEU A 768 -29.33 38.45 -15.15
C LEU A 768 -28.48 37.47 -14.33
N TYR A 769 -27.22 37.29 -14.72
CA TYR A 769 -26.29 36.39 -14.05
C TYR A 769 -26.06 36.83 -12.60
N ARG A 770 -25.70 38.10 -12.39
CA ARG A 770 -25.48 38.66 -11.03
C ARG A 770 -26.71 38.53 -10.15
N ALA A 771 -27.88 38.95 -10.67
CA ALA A 771 -29.14 38.86 -9.93
C ALA A 771 -29.48 37.41 -9.54
N THR A 772 -29.24 36.46 -10.45
CA THR A 772 -29.47 35.03 -10.21
C THR A 772 -28.52 34.46 -9.17
N VAL A 773 -27.23 34.85 -9.19
CA VAL A 773 -26.26 34.44 -8.17
C VAL A 773 -26.71 34.92 -6.79
N ASP A 774 -27.07 36.21 -6.64
CA ASP A 774 -27.48 36.78 -5.36
C ASP A 774 -28.75 36.10 -4.80
N GLU A 775 -29.75 35.88 -5.66
CA GLU A 775 -30.99 35.19 -5.29
C GLU A 775 -30.71 33.75 -4.84
N MET A 776 -29.94 33.00 -5.62
CA MET A 776 -29.69 31.59 -5.36
C MET A 776 -28.77 31.38 -4.16
N MET A 777 -27.78 32.24 -3.95
CA MET A 777 -26.90 32.17 -2.77
C MET A 777 -27.65 32.41 -1.47
N THR A 778 -28.63 33.34 -1.48
CA THR A 778 -29.56 33.53 -0.34
C THR A 778 -30.34 32.23 -0.06
N LYS A 779 -30.94 31.63 -1.10
CA LYS A 779 -31.69 30.36 -0.97
C LYS A 779 -30.82 29.19 -0.51
N ILE A 780 -29.55 29.14 -0.91
CA ILE A 780 -28.59 28.09 -0.51
C ILE A 780 -28.22 28.28 0.97
N ALA A 781 -27.93 29.50 1.41
CA ALA A 781 -27.60 29.81 2.80
C ALA A 781 -28.74 29.43 3.76
N ASP A 782 -30.00 29.63 3.35
CA ASP A 782 -31.19 29.31 4.14
C ASP A 782 -31.62 27.83 4.05
N SER A 783 -30.78 26.93 3.53
CA SER A 783 -31.12 25.54 3.28
C SER A 783 -30.03 24.55 3.74
N ALA A 784 -30.46 23.36 4.18
CA ALA A 784 -29.57 22.28 4.62
C ALA A 784 -29.94 20.93 3.98
N GLY A 785 -29.01 19.98 4.04
CA GLY A 785 -29.23 18.61 3.56
C GLY A 785 -29.62 18.53 2.08
N VAL A 786 -30.59 17.68 1.75
CA VAL A 786 -31.05 17.43 0.36
C VAL A 786 -31.57 18.72 -0.30
N LYS A 787 -32.25 19.59 0.45
CA LYS A 787 -32.77 20.86 -0.06
C LYS A 787 -31.66 21.80 -0.53
N ARG A 788 -30.54 21.84 0.21
CA ARG A 788 -29.34 22.61 -0.18
C ARG A 788 -28.76 22.10 -1.50
N ARG A 789 -28.59 20.77 -1.62
CA ARG A 789 -28.08 20.17 -2.88
C ARG A 789 -28.99 20.51 -4.06
N GLY A 790 -30.31 20.38 -3.88
CA GLY A 790 -31.28 20.77 -4.91
C GLY A 790 -31.16 22.24 -5.34
N ASN A 791 -30.99 23.16 -4.38
CA ASN A 791 -30.80 24.58 -4.67
C ASN A 791 -29.49 24.87 -5.43
N ILE A 792 -28.40 24.18 -5.09
CA ILE A 792 -27.11 24.30 -5.78
C ILE A 792 -27.24 23.85 -7.24
N LEU A 793 -27.86 22.70 -7.49
CA LEU A 793 -28.07 22.18 -8.84
C LEU A 793 -28.99 23.09 -9.68
N ALA A 794 -30.03 23.65 -9.04
CA ALA A 794 -30.89 24.64 -9.67
C ALA A 794 -30.11 25.92 -10.04
N ALA A 795 -29.20 26.38 -9.17
CA ALA A 795 -28.36 27.55 -9.44
C ALA A 795 -27.48 27.31 -10.66
N ILE A 796 -26.73 26.20 -10.69
CA ILE A 796 -25.88 25.83 -11.83
C ILE A 796 -26.69 25.76 -13.13
N THR A 797 -27.86 25.14 -13.09
CA THR A 797 -28.74 25.03 -14.27
C THR A 797 -29.14 26.41 -14.79
N LYS A 798 -29.62 27.30 -13.92
CA LYS A 798 -30.01 28.67 -14.30
C LYS A 798 -28.84 29.47 -14.87
N LEU A 799 -27.67 29.41 -14.23
CA LEU A 799 -26.47 30.12 -14.69
C LEU A 799 -26.05 29.65 -16.08
N LYS A 800 -26.08 28.34 -16.34
CA LYS A 800 -25.85 27.77 -17.68
C LYS A 800 -26.89 28.24 -18.70
N GLN A 801 -28.17 28.30 -18.32
CA GLN A 801 -29.22 28.84 -19.21
C GLN A 801 -28.98 30.30 -19.58
N ILE A 802 -28.53 31.15 -18.63
CA ILE A 802 -28.16 32.54 -18.88
C ILE A 802 -26.99 32.64 -19.85
N CYS A 803 -25.91 31.86 -19.62
CA CYS A 803 -24.76 31.79 -20.50
C CYS A 803 -25.16 31.41 -21.94
N ASN A 804 -26.16 30.53 -22.10
CA ASN A 804 -26.71 30.16 -23.39
C ASN A 804 -27.48 31.30 -24.04
N HIS A 805 -28.55 31.76 -23.38
CA HIS A 805 -29.39 32.84 -23.88
C HIS A 805 -30.37 33.35 -22.81
N PRO A 806 -30.62 34.67 -22.67
CA PRO A 806 -31.63 35.21 -21.75
C PRO A 806 -33.02 34.56 -21.87
N ALA A 807 -33.54 34.42 -23.09
CA ALA A 807 -34.83 33.76 -23.36
C ALA A 807 -34.89 32.28 -22.91
N HIS A 808 -33.76 31.60 -22.78
CA HIS A 808 -33.70 30.21 -22.30
C HIS A 808 -33.90 30.12 -20.78
N LEU A 809 -33.55 31.17 -20.02
CA LEU A 809 -33.89 31.27 -18.60
C LEU A 809 -35.30 31.85 -18.40
N LEU A 810 -35.64 32.91 -19.14
CA LEU A 810 -36.84 33.70 -18.89
C LEU A 810 -38.13 33.04 -19.41
N HIS A 811 -38.01 32.17 -20.41
CA HIS A 811 -39.14 31.52 -21.10
C HIS A 811 -40.23 32.52 -21.55
N ASP A 812 -39.82 33.73 -21.94
CA ASP A 812 -40.69 34.88 -22.23
C ASP A 812 -41.15 34.96 -23.70
N GLY A 813 -40.72 34.01 -24.54
CA GLY A 813 -41.04 33.97 -25.97
C GLY A 813 -40.38 35.07 -26.80
N SER A 814 -39.44 35.81 -26.20
CA SER A 814 -38.73 36.88 -26.89
C SER A 814 -37.80 36.35 -28.00
N PRO A 815 -37.58 37.10 -29.09
CA PRO A 815 -36.63 36.70 -30.13
C PRO A 815 -35.22 36.51 -29.57
N ILE A 816 -34.47 35.61 -30.21
CA ILE A 816 -33.06 35.35 -29.89
C ILE A 816 -32.22 36.60 -30.18
N GLY A 817 -32.04 36.96 -31.46
CA GLY A 817 -31.30 38.16 -31.86
C GLY A 817 -29.89 38.20 -31.25
N HIS A 818 -29.35 39.41 -31.07
CA HIS A 818 -27.97 39.60 -30.57
C HIS A 818 -27.86 39.66 -29.04
N ARG A 819 -28.76 39.00 -28.32
CA ARG A 819 -28.88 39.08 -26.85
C ARG A 819 -27.98 38.10 -26.10
N SER A 820 -27.32 37.19 -26.82
CA SER A 820 -26.34 36.26 -26.27
C SER A 820 -25.03 36.33 -27.02
N GLY A 821 -23.93 36.56 -26.30
CA GLY A 821 -22.60 36.51 -26.90
C GLY A 821 -22.23 35.11 -27.40
N LYS A 822 -22.74 34.05 -26.76
CA LYS A 822 -22.57 32.67 -27.24
C LYS A 822 -23.20 32.47 -28.61
N VAL A 823 -24.43 32.94 -28.77
CA VAL A 823 -25.16 32.80 -30.04
C VAL A 823 -24.53 33.66 -31.12
N ASN A 824 -24.11 34.89 -30.82
CA ASN A 824 -23.39 35.75 -31.76
C ASN A 824 -22.11 35.05 -32.26
N ARG A 825 -21.30 34.50 -31.35
CA ARG A 825 -20.08 33.79 -31.71
C ARG A 825 -20.34 32.51 -32.48
N LEU A 826 -21.42 31.80 -32.15
CA LEU A 826 -21.87 30.61 -32.88
C LEU A 826 -22.32 30.95 -34.31
N GLU A 827 -23.03 32.05 -34.51
CA GLU A 827 -23.42 32.54 -35.84
C GLU A 827 -22.20 32.80 -36.72
N GLU A 828 -21.21 33.54 -36.20
CA GLU A 828 -19.96 33.84 -36.91
C GLU A 828 -19.24 32.56 -37.34
N LEU A 829 -19.05 31.64 -36.41
CA LEU A 829 -18.34 30.38 -36.69
C LEU A 829 -19.08 29.49 -37.67
N LEU A 830 -20.40 29.37 -37.55
CA LEU A 830 -21.17 28.56 -38.49
C LEU A 830 -21.18 29.17 -39.89
N ALA A 831 -21.18 30.50 -40.01
CA ALA A 831 -21.02 31.16 -41.30
C ALA A 831 -19.65 30.83 -41.93
N GLU A 832 -18.55 30.93 -41.16
CA GLU A 832 -17.20 30.57 -41.63
C GLU A 832 -17.10 29.10 -42.08
N ILE A 833 -17.73 28.19 -41.32
CA ILE A 833 -17.75 26.75 -41.65
C ILE A 833 -18.52 26.50 -42.95
N LEU A 834 -19.67 27.15 -43.12
CA LEU A 834 -20.48 27.03 -44.33
C LEU A 834 -19.76 27.60 -45.56
N ASP A 835 -19.09 28.74 -45.44
CA ASP A 835 -18.30 29.37 -46.51
C ASP A 835 -17.14 28.47 -46.96
N SER A 836 -16.60 27.67 -46.03
CA SER A 836 -15.56 26.68 -46.31
C SER A 836 -16.09 25.39 -46.95
N GLY A 837 -17.41 25.25 -47.12
CA GLY A 837 -18.06 24.04 -47.62
C GLY A 837 -18.02 22.86 -46.64
N ASP A 838 -17.72 23.13 -45.37
CA ASP A 838 -17.57 22.14 -44.32
C ASP A 838 -18.90 21.87 -43.60
N ARG A 839 -18.93 20.79 -42.80
CA ARG A 839 -20.12 20.37 -42.06
C ARG A 839 -19.89 20.45 -40.56
N ALA A 840 -20.88 20.97 -39.86
CA ALA A 840 -20.85 21.20 -38.42
C ALA A 840 -21.81 20.27 -37.67
N LEU A 841 -21.32 19.71 -36.57
CA LEU A 841 -22.10 18.97 -35.58
C LEU A 841 -22.11 19.75 -34.27
N CYS A 842 -23.26 20.31 -33.91
CA CYS A 842 -23.43 21.14 -32.71
C CYS A 842 -24.10 20.35 -31.60
N PHE A 843 -23.52 20.35 -30.40
CA PHE A 843 -24.07 19.68 -29.23
C PHE A 843 -24.51 20.68 -28.17
N THR A 844 -25.69 20.47 -27.61
CA THR A 844 -26.18 21.17 -26.41
C THR A 844 -26.74 20.18 -25.41
N GLN A 845 -26.62 20.47 -24.12
CA GLN A 845 -27.28 19.65 -23.09
C GLN A 845 -28.80 19.90 -23.02
N PHE A 846 -29.28 21.04 -23.53
CA PHE A 846 -30.66 21.48 -23.40
C PHE A 846 -31.42 21.38 -24.73
N ALA A 847 -32.35 20.43 -24.81
CA ALA A 847 -33.21 20.30 -25.99
C ALA A 847 -34.03 21.57 -26.26
N GLU A 848 -34.47 22.26 -25.20
CA GLU A 848 -35.18 23.55 -25.28
C GLU A 848 -34.34 24.63 -25.98
N PHE A 849 -33.06 24.75 -25.63
CA PHE A 849 -32.16 25.66 -26.31
C PHE A 849 -31.97 25.31 -27.79
N GLY A 850 -31.91 24.01 -28.13
CA GLY A 850 -31.90 23.56 -29.52
C GLY A 850 -33.16 23.99 -30.29
N HIS A 851 -34.34 23.93 -29.67
CA HIS A 851 -35.59 24.40 -30.28
C HIS A 851 -35.61 25.91 -30.52
N LEU A 852 -34.92 26.69 -29.69
CA LEU A 852 -34.75 28.14 -29.87
C LEU A 852 -33.73 28.47 -30.97
N LEU A 853 -32.59 27.74 -31.00
CA LEU A 853 -31.49 27.99 -31.93
C LEU A 853 -31.83 27.64 -33.37
N VAL A 854 -32.46 26.49 -33.61
CA VAL A 854 -32.65 25.96 -34.98
C VAL A 854 -33.40 26.93 -35.88
N PRO A 855 -34.58 27.51 -35.49
CA PRO A 855 -35.27 28.48 -36.32
C PRO A 855 -34.46 29.76 -36.55
N HIS A 856 -33.80 30.26 -35.50
CA HIS A 856 -33.01 31.49 -35.54
C HIS A 856 -31.82 31.36 -36.49
N LEU A 857 -30.98 30.34 -36.28
CA LEU A 857 -29.80 30.09 -37.11
C LEU A 857 -30.18 29.73 -38.55
N SER A 858 -31.27 28.96 -38.76
CA SER A 858 -31.73 28.65 -40.11
C SER A 858 -32.14 29.91 -40.89
N HIS A 859 -32.80 30.86 -40.22
CA HIS A 859 -33.17 32.14 -40.82
C HIS A 859 -31.95 33.03 -41.08
N ARG A 860 -31.04 33.12 -40.11
CA ARG A 860 -29.86 34.01 -40.15
C ARG A 860 -28.80 33.58 -41.15
N LEU A 861 -28.54 32.28 -41.23
CA LEU A 861 -27.58 31.68 -42.16
C LEU A 861 -28.22 31.30 -43.51
N ASN A 862 -29.54 31.45 -43.65
CA ASN A 862 -30.31 31.06 -44.83
C ASN A 862 -30.06 29.60 -45.28
N VAL A 863 -29.96 28.69 -44.31
CA VAL A 863 -29.77 27.25 -44.55
C VAL A 863 -30.73 26.44 -43.69
N LYS A 864 -31.07 25.23 -44.13
CA LYS A 864 -31.79 24.28 -43.27
C LYS A 864 -30.81 23.69 -42.26
N ILE A 865 -31.23 23.58 -41.00
CA ILE A 865 -30.48 22.92 -39.93
C ILE A 865 -31.26 21.71 -39.45
N ALA A 866 -30.62 20.55 -39.40
CA ALA A 866 -31.22 19.34 -38.84
C ALA A 866 -31.13 19.35 -37.30
N PHE A 867 -32.13 18.79 -36.62
CA PHE A 867 -32.13 18.69 -35.15
C PHE A 867 -32.44 17.28 -34.68
N LEU A 868 -31.53 16.70 -33.90
CA LEU A 868 -31.63 15.39 -33.29
C LEU A 868 -31.89 15.51 -31.78
N HIS A 869 -33.07 15.10 -31.33
CA HIS A 869 -33.46 15.15 -29.92
C HIS A 869 -34.31 13.93 -29.50
N GLY A 870 -34.48 13.74 -28.19
CA GLY A 870 -35.14 12.55 -27.61
C GLY A 870 -36.63 12.38 -27.88
N GLY A 871 -37.31 13.41 -28.36
CA GLY A 871 -38.71 13.30 -28.78
C GLY A 871 -38.92 12.61 -30.12
N LEU A 872 -37.84 12.30 -30.86
CA LEU A 872 -37.93 11.71 -32.19
C LEU A 872 -38.08 10.19 -32.14
N SER A 873 -38.95 9.66 -33.01
CA SER A 873 -39.07 8.22 -33.26
C SER A 873 -37.77 7.65 -33.86
N GLN A 874 -37.50 6.37 -33.63
CA GLN A 874 -36.28 5.71 -34.11
C GLN A 874 -36.09 5.85 -35.63
N ARG A 875 -37.15 5.59 -36.41
CA ARG A 875 -37.14 5.75 -37.88
C ARG A 875 -36.72 7.16 -38.33
N ARG A 876 -37.21 8.19 -37.62
CA ARG A 876 -36.90 9.59 -37.97
C ARG A 876 -35.46 9.96 -37.58
N ARG A 877 -34.95 9.41 -36.47
CA ARG A 877 -33.54 9.57 -36.08
C ARG A 877 -32.60 8.94 -37.11
N ASP A 878 -32.86 7.69 -37.50
CA ASP A 878 -32.04 6.98 -38.50
C ASP A 878 -32.03 7.74 -39.85
N SER A 879 -33.19 8.23 -40.31
CA SER A 879 -33.30 9.02 -41.54
C SER A 879 -32.48 10.32 -41.50
N ILE A 880 -32.53 11.09 -40.40
CA ILE A 880 -31.73 12.33 -40.27
C ILE A 880 -30.23 12.02 -40.35
N VAL A 881 -29.78 10.96 -39.67
CA VAL A 881 -28.36 10.55 -39.66
C VAL A 881 -27.90 10.13 -41.04
N GLU A 882 -28.72 9.35 -41.76
CA GLU A 882 -28.42 8.90 -43.12
C GLU A 882 -28.30 10.07 -44.11
N HIS A 883 -29.22 11.03 -44.07
CA HIS A 883 -29.16 12.21 -44.94
C HIS A 883 -27.96 13.10 -44.63
N PHE A 884 -27.61 13.27 -43.34
CA PHE A 884 -26.42 14.03 -42.96
C PHE A 884 -25.13 13.35 -43.46
N GLN A 885 -25.04 12.02 -43.33
CA GLN A 885 -23.87 11.22 -43.68
C GLN A 885 -23.67 11.04 -45.19
N SER A 886 -24.75 10.96 -45.97
CA SER A 886 -24.69 10.86 -47.44
C SER A 886 -24.22 12.14 -48.12
N GLY A 887 -24.29 13.27 -47.42
CA GLY A 887 -23.99 14.59 -47.98
C GLY A 887 -25.18 15.27 -48.68
N GLU A 888 -26.33 14.61 -48.78
CA GLU A 888 -27.53 15.16 -49.40
C GLU A 888 -28.39 15.98 -48.42
N GLY A 889 -28.16 15.83 -47.12
CA GLY A 889 -28.84 16.56 -46.05
C GLY A 889 -28.15 17.87 -45.62
N PRO A 890 -28.75 18.60 -44.66
CA PRO A 890 -28.20 19.81 -44.06
C PRO A 890 -26.71 19.75 -43.70
N SER A 891 -25.96 20.81 -43.98
CA SER A 891 -24.54 20.91 -43.57
C SER A 891 -24.36 21.12 -42.07
N ILE A 892 -25.40 21.53 -41.36
CA ILE A 892 -25.40 21.72 -39.90
C ILE A 892 -26.41 20.76 -39.27
N LEU A 893 -25.93 19.96 -38.32
CA LEU A 893 -26.73 19.08 -37.48
C LEU A 893 -26.56 19.50 -36.02
N LEU A 894 -27.67 19.88 -35.37
CA LEU A 894 -27.72 20.13 -33.94
C LEU A 894 -28.22 18.86 -33.23
N ALA A 895 -27.62 18.49 -32.10
CA ALA A 895 -27.99 17.31 -31.33
C ALA A 895 -28.01 17.61 -29.83
N SER A 896 -29.01 17.09 -29.10
CA SER A 896 -28.96 17.16 -27.63
C SER A 896 -28.15 16.00 -27.04
N LEU A 897 -27.25 16.29 -26.09
CA LEU A 897 -26.23 15.34 -25.57
C LEU A 897 -26.83 14.01 -25.07
N LYS A 898 -28.00 14.04 -24.40
CA LYS A 898 -28.70 12.82 -23.93
C LYS A 898 -29.19 11.89 -25.06
N THR A 899 -29.34 12.41 -26.28
CA THR A 899 -29.71 11.61 -27.47
C THR A 899 -28.61 11.49 -28.52
N GLY A 900 -27.55 12.29 -28.41
CA GLY A 900 -26.31 12.14 -29.16
C GLY A 900 -25.36 11.08 -28.58
N GLY A 901 -25.46 10.74 -27.29
CA GLY A 901 -24.67 9.68 -26.64
C GLY A 901 -24.98 8.25 -27.12
N ALA A 902 -25.96 8.10 -28.00
CA ALA A 902 -26.55 6.87 -28.50
C ALA A 902 -25.80 6.25 -29.70
N GLY A 903 -24.49 5.97 -29.62
CA GLY A 903 -23.85 5.06 -30.60
C GLY A 903 -23.67 5.50 -32.05
N LEU A 904 -24.13 6.70 -32.42
CA LEU A 904 -24.24 7.11 -33.82
C LEU A 904 -22.86 7.31 -34.47
N THR A 905 -22.77 7.13 -35.79
CA THR A 905 -21.57 7.41 -36.58
C THR A 905 -21.87 8.64 -37.44
N LEU A 906 -21.15 9.74 -37.24
CA LEU A 906 -21.38 11.06 -37.85
C LEU A 906 -20.08 11.62 -38.48
N THR A 907 -19.33 10.76 -39.16
CA THR A 907 -18.02 11.04 -39.77
C THR A 907 -18.01 12.10 -40.88
N ALA A 908 -19.16 12.50 -41.41
CA ALA A 908 -19.28 13.57 -42.40
C ALA A 908 -19.01 14.97 -41.81
N ALA A 909 -19.07 15.14 -40.49
CA ALA A 909 -18.76 16.40 -39.83
C ALA A 909 -17.24 16.59 -39.70
N THR A 910 -16.73 17.76 -40.10
CA THR A 910 -15.34 18.18 -39.89
C THR A 910 -15.20 19.16 -38.73
N HIS A 911 -16.32 19.74 -38.28
CA HIS A 911 -16.38 20.60 -37.10
C HIS A 911 -17.35 20.03 -36.07
N VAL A 912 -16.91 19.94 -34.82
CA VAL A 912 -17.73 19.57 -33.66
C VAL A 912 -17.77 20.75 -32.71
N LEU A 913 -18.96 21.28 -32.41
CA LEU A 913 -19.15 22.43 -31.54
C LEU A 913 -19.90 22.01 -30.28
N HIS A 914 -19.25 22.06 -29.12
CA HIS A 914 -19.91 21.89 -27.82
C HIS A 914 -20.35 23.25 -27.32
N LEU A 915 -21.66 23.50 -27.37
CA LEU A 915 -22.23 24.79 -27.01
C LEU A 915 -22.22 25.02 -25.50
N ASP A 916 -22.27 23.96 -24.70
CA ASP A 916 -22.31 24.06 -23.25
C ASP A 916 -21.31 23.09 -22.63
N ARG A 917 -20.60 23.51 -21.58
CA ARG A 917 -19.72 22.59 -20.84
C ARG A 917 -20.50 21.64 -19.96
N TRP A 918 -20.21 20.36 -20.12
CA TRP A 918 -20.67 19.26 -19.32
C TRP A 918 -19.61 18.87 -18.30
N TRP A 919 -20.02 18.55 -17.08
CA TRP A 919 -19.10 18.27 -15.96
C TRP A 919 -18.36 16.93 -16.08
N ASN A 920 -18.92 15.97 -16.81
CA ASN A 920 -18.27 14.68 -17.09
C ASN A 920 -17.58 14.73 -18.46
N PRO A 921 -16.24 14.87 -18.54
CA PRO A 921 -15.53 14.97 -19.80
C PRO A 921 -15.80 13.78 -20.73
N ALA A 922 -16.01 12.58 -20.17
CA ALA A 922 -16.30 11.38 -20.94
C ALA A 922 -17.56 11.52 -21.80
N VAL A 923 -18.56 12.30 -21.38
CA VAL A 923 -19.79 12.53 -22.17
C VAL A 923 -19.52 13.46 -23.37
N GLU A 924 -18.70 14.51 -23.19
CA GLU A 924 -18.29 15.41 -24.29
C GLU A 924 -17.37 14.68 -25.27
N GLU A 925 -16.41 13.91 -24.76
CA GLU A 925 -15.55 13.05 -25.57
C GLU A 925 -16.38 12.04 -26.34
N GLN A 926 -17.36 11.40 -25.69
CA GLN A 926 -18.28 10.48 -26.35
C GLN A 926 -19.09 11.16 -27.45
N ALA A 927 -19.49 12.43 -27.28
CA ALA A 927 -20.16 13.18 -28.34
C ALA A 927 -19.20 13.55 -29.49
N THR A 928 -17.97 13.96 -29.17
CA THR A 928 -16.90 14.30 -30.12
C THR A 928 -16.51 13.12 -31.00
N ASP A 929 -16.34 11.97 -30.37
CA ASP A 929 -15.94 10.71 -30.98
C ASP A 929 -16.98 10.15 -31.97
N ARG A 930 -18.16 10.76 -32.07
CA ARG A 930 -19.14 10.44 -33.13
C ARG A 930 -18.68 10.95 -34.49
N ALA A 931 -17.99 12.09 -34.53
CA ALA A 931 -17.38 12.66 -35.73
C ALA A 931 -15.91 12.22 -35.88
N PHE A 932 -15.15 12.14 -34.78
CA PHE A 932 -13.77 11.67 -34.76
C PHE A 932 -13.68 10.13 -34.61
N ARG A 933 -14.13 9.43 -35.65
CA ARG A 933 -14.22 7.96 -35.71
C ARG A 933 -13.57 7.41 -36.98
N ILE A 934 -13.18 6.13 -36.96
CA ILE A 934 -12.69 5.42 -38.15
C ILE A 934 -13.68 5.59 -39.31
N GLY A 935 -13.16 6.00 -40.47
CA GLY A 935 -13.96 6.44 -41.63
C GLY A 935 -13.91 7.95 -41.86
N GLN A 936 -13.47 8.72 -40.86
CA GLN A 936 -13.08 10.12 -41.04
C GLN A 936 -11.80 10.22 -41.87
N ARG A 937 -11.82 11.05 -42.91
CA ARG A 937 -10.70 11.26 -43.85
C ARG A 937 -10.10 12.67 -43.77
N ARG A 938 -10.73 13.57 -43.01
CA ARG A 938 -10.34 14.98 -42.86
C ARG A 938 -10.09 15.27 -41.37
N SER A 939 -9.19 16.19 -41.08
CA SER A 939 -8.94 16.65 -39.71
C SER A 939 -10.24 17.19 -39.08
N VAL A 940 -10.47 16.86 -37.81
CA VAL A 940 -11.68 17.28 -37.08
C VAL A 940 -11.32 18.37 -36.10
N GLN A 941 -12.01 19.51 -36.21
CA GLN A 941 -11.89 20.62 -35.27
C GLN A 941 -12.98 20.53 -34.21
N VAL A 942 -12.59 20.44 -32.94
CA VAL A 942 -13.48 20.34 -31.80
C VAL A 942 -13.44 21.67 -31.06
N ARG A 943 -14.55 22.40 -31.06
CA ARG A 943 -14.66 23.74 -30.48
C ARG A 943 -15.53 23.67 -29.23
N LYS A 944 -14.95 23.97 -28.08
CA LYS A 944 -15.64 23.95 -26.78
C LYS A 944 -15.95 25.40 -26.35
N PHE A 945 -17.22 25.79 -26.34
CA PHE A 945 -17.61 27.15 -25.96
C PHE A 945 -17.47 27.34 -24.46
N VAL A 946 -16.76 28.40 -24.06
CA VAL A 946 -16.56 28.78 -22.66
C VAL A 946 -16.61 30.28 -22.54
N CYS A 947 -17.32 30.79 -21.53
CA CYS A 947 -17.24 32.20 -21.15
C CYS A 947 -16.32 32.39 -19.94
N PRO A 948 -15.19 33.11 -20.08
CA PRO A 948 -14.28 33.38 -18.96
C PRO A 948 -14.97 34.14 -17.83
N GLY A 949 -14.57 33.89 -16.59
CA GLY A 949 -15.18 34.49 -15.41
C GLY A 949 -16.62 34.01 -15.10
N THR A 950 -17.11 32.97 -15.76
CA THR A 950 -18.44 32.37 -15.48
C THR A 950 -18.32 30.96 -14.91
N ILE A 951 -19.45 30.38 -14.53
CA ILE A 951 -19.52 28.96 -14.12
C ILE A 951 -18.98 28.00 -15.20
N GLU A 952 -18.99 28.37 -16.49
CA GLU A 952 -18.47 27.52 -17.56
C GLU A 952 -16.95 27.38 -17.48
N GLU A 953 -16.22 28.47 -17.23
CA GLU A 953 -14.76 28.46 -17.00
C GLU A 953 -14.41 27.66 -15.76
N ARG A 954 -15.15 27.84 -14.66
CA ARG A 954 -14.90 27.08 -13.42
C ARG A 954 -15.09 25.57 -13.61
N ILE A 955 -16.07 25.17 -14.43
CA ILE A 955 -16.27 23.76 -14.78
C ILE A 955 -15.10 23.26 -15.63
N ASP A 956 -14.65 24.04 -16.62
CA ASP A 956 -13.51 23.67 -17.47
C ASP A 956 -12.19 23.54 -16.69
N ASP A 957 -11.91 24.47 -15.77
CA ASP A 957 -10.75 24.43 -14.87
C ASP A 957 -10.72 23.15 -14.04
N VAL A 958 -11.88 22.72 -13.53
CA VAL A 958 -12.00 21.51 -12.71
C VAL A 958 -11.77 20.27 -13.55
N ILE A 959 -12.36 20.20 -14.75
CA ILE A 959 -12.18 19.09 -15.68
C ILE A 959 -10.69 18.95 -16.03
N THR A 960 -10.04 20.05 -16.41
CA THR A 960 -8.63 20.06 -16.81
C THR A 960 -7.69 19.68 -15.65
N LYS A 961 -7.95 20.17 -14.42
CA LYS A 961 -7.18 19.77 -13.22
C LYS A 961 -7.37 18.30 -12.88
N LYS A 962 -8.56 17.73 -13.12
CA LYS A 962 -8.85 16.32 -12.87
C LYS A 962 -8.25 15.39 -13.90
N GLU A 963 -8.21 15.77 -15.18
CA GLU A 963 -7.51 15.01 -16.22
C GLU A 963 -6.02 14.81 -15.88
N ALA A 964 -5.36 15.81 -15.29
CA ALA A 964 -3.97 15.69 -14.82
C ALA A 964 -3.79 14.74 -13.62
N LEU A 965 -4.84 14.54 -12.82
CA LEU A 965 -4.88 13.60 -11.68
C LEU A 965 -5.47 12.23 -12.07
N ALA A 966 -6.05 12.11 -13.26
CA ALA A 966 -6.83 10.95 -13.68
C ALA A 966 -6.00 9.70 -13.96
N ASP A 967 -4.71 9.88 -14.19
CA ASP A 967 -3.73 8.80 -14.24
C ASP A 967 -3.54 8.08 -12.90
N LEU A 968 -4.21 8.50 -11.81
CA LEU A 968 -4.02 7.99 -10.46
C LEU A 968 -5.29 7.59 -9.69
N VAL A 969 -6.40 7.30 -10.40
CA VAL A 969 -7.71 6.82 -9.87
C VAL A 969 -8.68 7.97 -9.63
N VAL A 970 -9.69 8.09 -10.51
CA VAL A 970 -10.69 9.15 -10.46
C VAL A 970 -11.99 8.67 -9.85
N THR A 971 -12.36 9.38 -8.79
CA THR A 971 -13.72 9.59 -8.31
C THR A 971 -14.36 10.77 -9.05
N ASP A 972 -15.60 10.67 -9.56
CA ASP A 972 -16.41 11.88 -9.82
C ASP A 972 -17.93 11.77 -10.04
N GLY A 973 -18.63 12.79 -9.55
CA GLY A 973 -20.04 13.14 -9.73
C GLY A 973 -20.27 14.59 -9.28
N GLU A 974 -21.50 15.12 -9.31
CA GLU A 974 -21.85 16.47 -8.83
C GLU A 974 -21.58 16.68 -7.32
N ASP A 975 -21.30 15.58 -6.61
CA ASP A 975 -21.18 15.51 -5.15
C ASP A 975 -20.17 16.54 -4.59
N TRP A 976 -19.00 16.70 -5.21
CA TRP A 976 -17.94 17.60 -4.70
C TRP A 976 -18.39 19.06 -4.62
N LEU A 977 -19.17 19.55 -5.59
CA LEU A 977 -19.75 20.91 -5.60
C LEU A 977 -20.85 21.05 -4.55
N THR A 978 -21.65 20.00 -4.35
CA THR A 978 -22.71 20.03 -3.34
C THR A 978 -22.18 19.96 -1.90
N GLU A 979 -20.95 19.49 -1.72
CA GLU A 979 -20.24 19.40 -0.44
C GLU A 979 -19.40 20.64 -0.11
N LEU A 980 -19.16 21.54 -1.08
CA LEU A 980 -18.47 22.80 -0.83
C LEU A 980 -19.20 23.66 0.20
N SER A 981 -18.40 24.41 0.99
CA SER A 981 -18.91 25.44 1.90
C SER A 981 -19.65 26.53 1.12
N THR A 982 -20.53 27.27 1.79
CA THR A 982 -21.28 28.36 1.13
C THR A 982 -20.35 29.47 0.63
N ASP A 983 -19.22 29.70 1.29
CA ASP A 983 -18.22 30.71 0.87
C ASP A 983 -17.47 30.24 -0.38
N SER A 984 -17.02 28.99 -0.41
CA SER A 984 -16.39 28.40 -1.59
C SER A 984 -17.35 28.33 -2.78
N LEU A 985 -18.64 28.03 -2.56
CA LEU A 985 -19.65 28.09 -3.62
C LEU A 985 -19.86 29.50 -4.15
N ARG A 986 -19.81 30.52 -3.28
CA ARG A 986 -19.92 31.92 -3.69
C ARG A 986 -18.77 32.29 -4.62
N GLU A 987 -17.54 31.89 -4.32
CA GLU A 987 -16.39 32.12 -5.19
C GLU A 987 -16.55 31.46 -6.56
N VAL A 988 -17.07 30.24 -6.60
CA VAL A 988 -17.32 29.51 -7.86
C VAL A 988 -18.42 30.16 -8.70
N PHE A 989 -19.49 30.67 -8.08
CA PHE A 989 -20.62 31.25 -8.81
C PHE A 989 -20.43 32.73 -9.17
N THR A 990 -19.57 33.46 -8.47
CA THR A 990 -19.40 34.89 -8.67
C THR A 990 -18.82 35.20 -10.06
N LEU A 991 -19.43 36.17 -10.74
CA LEU A 991 -19.01 36.61 -12.07
C LEU A 991 -17.68 37.36 -12.00
N GLY A 992 -16.68 36.86 -12.72
CA GLY A 992 -15.38 37.51 -12.91
C GLY A 992 -15.47 38.76 -13.81
N ARG A 993 -14.48 39.65 -13.68
CA ARG A 993 -14.42 40.90 -14.46
C ARG A 993 -14.30 40.66 -15.96
N GLU A 994 -13.68 39.55 -16.33
CA GLU A 994 -13.42 39.17 -17.72
C GLU A 994 -14.69 38.72 -18.46
N ALA A 995 -15.81 38.46 -17.77
CA ALA A 995 -17.00 37.90 -18.41
C ALA A 995 -17.79 38.90 -19.28
N ALA A 996 -17.51 40.20 -19.22
CA ALA A 996 -18.28 41.23 -19.90
C ALA A 996 -17.51 41.82 -21.11
N ASP A 997 -18.23 42.13 -22.18
CA ASP A 997 -17.76 43.09 -23.20
C ASP A 997 -17.90 44.52 -22.64
N ASP A 998 -16.89 45.38 -22.85
CA ASP A 998 -16.90 46.81 -22.47
C ASP A 998 -18.09 47.58 -23.09
#